data_AF-A0A8J2TDA0-F1
#
_entry.id   AF-A0A8J2TDA0-F1
#
_cell.length_a   1.000
_cell.length_b   1.000
_cell.length_c   1.000
_cell.angle_alpha   90.00
_cell.angle_beta   90.00
_cell.angle_gamma   90.00
#
_symmetry.space_group_name_H-M   'P 1'
#
loop_
_entity.id
_entity.type
_entity.pdbx_description
1 polymer ?
#
loop_
_entity_poly.entity_id
_entity_poly.type
_entity_poly.pdbx_seq_one_letter_code
_entity_poly.pdbx_strand_id
1 'polypeptide(L)'
;MSLQLRQIRLKNWKCYQKQQLRLNPQINCNVWIIFGQNGYGKTSILEAILWCLYGNEGVPTKDLSKYFNRVAVKKNPSLDMCVELSFHETTQSRNYYISRTAKRVIRGNTEYAEVEEATFNIDGTSKNNAREYIESLLPRLCKDFFFFDGVKIEQYAVLTQTDETKDAIEKILGIPELRNLKEDAEKVLQSLEKKIRELGQANHKLQQNTKQLQEIQVNIELHCGQLEHAKQTLEVDVKIYNDAKERAKQIEDLRSKLETVARLEQRQEILKDKLKNAEKEVENALKKASMPLLIGFVREMVEELQRQTIKTTRFSASLIQLQELLNSKNCLCGRCLDESSRNYIREQLTQIEAGKLTQEAIKQDELKTRLSLLLQYHKPNLEDILTTRDRLGEDLDNLKQEITRYKHETEGTNQQEAAEIWRKVGISERKVQETREITERLTKDIEELKNQEKKLRQTIETLAGQDKETATLSLQVRLATGLKAAAEELINWHIHQSKRTIEEHTTARYLQVTNKPEEYTGIEIKNNYTLGVRTVTGDILNPEILSPGEKEALAFAFITGLNLASNTAAPLVMDTPFGHLDTAHQKNIVKSLGQMSSQVILLATDRDFPDPLLQEIKPYLAEIHYIRRKNASEDASIIES
;
A
#
# COMPACT_ATOMS: atom_id res chain seq x y z
N MET A 1 2.60 -20.54 -31.56
CA MET A 1 1.39 -21.29 -31.98
C MET A 1 0.18 -20.37 -31.87
N SER A 2 -0.66 -20.23 -32.89
CA SER A 2 -1.92 -19.47 -32.76
C SER A 2 -3.11 -20.38 -33.01
N LEU A 3 -4.00 -20.43 -32.02
CA LEU A 3 -5.18 -21.27 -32.00
C LEU A 3 -6.40 -20.41 -32.27
N GLN A 4 -7.19 -20.77 -33.29
CA GLN A 4 -8.38 -20.03 -33.69
C GLN A 4 -9.61 -20.92 -33.60
N LEU A 5 -10.63 -20.47 -32.87
CA LEU A 5 -11.96 -21.07 -32.88
C LEU A 5 -12.62 -20.79 -34.23
N ARG A 6 -12.91 -21.88 -34.97
CA ARG A 6 -13.53 -21.84 -36.31
C ARG A 6 -15.05 -21.99 -36.25
N GLN A 7 -15.51 -22.83 -35.34
CA GLN A 7 -16.92 -23.19 -35.33
C GLN A 7 -17.41 -23.66 -33.97
N ILE A 8 -18.65 -23.29 -33.66
CA ILE A 8 -19.42 -23.78 -32.52
C ILE A 8 -20.72 -24.40 -33.07
N ARG A 9 -21.03 -25.64 -32.70
CA ARG A 9 -22.35 -26.26 -32.92
C ARG A 9 -23.02 -26.54 -31.60
N LEU A 10 -24.27 -26.10 -31.49
CA LEU A 10 -25.11 -26.27 -30.31
C LEU A 10 -26.33 -27.07 -30.69
N LYS A 11 -26.59 -28.16 -29.96
CA LYS A 11 -27.81 -28.96 -30.08
C LYS A 11 -28.45 -29.10 -28.70
N ASN A 12 -29.69 -28.64 -28.58
CA ASN A 12 -30.52 -28.66 -27.38
C ASN A 12 -29.88 -28.01 -26.14
N TRP A 13 -29.10 -26.94 -26.34
CA TRP A 13 -28.37 -26.22 -25.30
C TRP A 13 -29.07 -24.89 -24.93
N LYS A 14 -29.62 -24.79 -23.72
CA LYS A 14 -30.40 -23.65 -23.20
C LYS A 14 -31.44 -23.15 -24.21
N CYS A 15 -31.28 -21.93 -24.71
CA CYS A 15 -32.17 -21.33 -25.72
C CYS A 15 -31.86 -21.80 -27.16
N TYR A 16 -30.84 -22.62 -27.40
CA TYR A 16 -30.46 -23.08 -28.74
C TYR A 16 -30.93 -24.52 -28.98
N GLN A 17 -31.93 -24.70 -29.85
CA GLN A 17 -32.37 -26.05 -30.27
C GLN A 17 -31.37 -26.69 -31.23
N LYS A 18 -31.01 -25.98 -32.29
CA LYS A 18 -29.95 -26.37 -33.23
C LYS A 18 -29.36 -25.10 -33.84
N GLN A 19 -28.11 -24.82 -33.52
CA GLN A 19 -27.41 -23.63 -34.03
C GLN A 19 -25.99 -23.99 -34.43
N GLN A 20 -25.52 -23.32 -35.49
CA GLN A 20 -24.14 -23.38 -35.94
C GLN A 20 -23.65 -21.94 -36.10
N LEU A 21 -22.52 -21.63 -35.46
CA LEU A 21 -21.81 -20.37 -35.60
C LEU A 21 -20.45 -20.65 -36.23
N ARG A 22 -20.17 -20.02 -37.37
CA ARG A 22 -18.88 -20.11 -38.07
C ARG A 22 -18.17 -18.77 -37.89
N LEU A 23 -16.89 -18.84 -37.52
CA LEU A 23 -16.02 -17.68 -37.33
C LEU A 23 -14.91 -17.77 -38.37
N ASN A 24 -15.18 -17.22 -39.56
CA ASN A 24 -14.26 -17.34 -40.68
C ASN A 24 -13.11 -16.33 -40.52
N PRO A 25 -11.84 -16.74 -40.69
CA PRO A 25 -10.71 -15.83 -40.61
C PRO A 25 -10.79 -14.80 -41.74
N GLN A 26 -10.50 -13.54 -41.42
CA GLN A 26 -10.30 -12.49 -42.42
C GLN A 26 -8.88 -11.92 -42.34
N ILE A 27 -8.39 -11.42 -43.46
CA ILE A 27 -7.04 -10.85 -43.55
C ILE A 27 -7.01 -9.53 -42.76
N ASN A 28 -6.01 -9.35 -41.90
CA ASN A 28 -5.80 -8.16 -41.06
C ASN A 28 -6.94 -7.82 -40.08
N CYS A 29 -7.89 -8.74 -39.85
CA CYS A 29 -8.98 -8.57 -38.89
C CYS A 29 -8.94 -9.70 -37.87
N ASN A 30 -9.02 -9.35 -36.59
CA ASN A 30 -8.91 -10.30 -35.48
C ASN A 30 -10.10 -10.25 -34.51
N VAL A 31 -11.11 -9.41 -34.75
CA VAL A 31 -12.25 -9.22 -33.85
C VAL A 31 -13.55 -9.74 -34.47
N TRP A 32 -14.29 -10.56 -33.72
CA TRP A 32 -15.67 -10.97 -34.02
C TRP A 32 -16.60 -10.41 -32.94
N ILE A 33 -17.75 -9.87 -33.33
CA ILE A 33 -18.73 -9.35 -32.37
C ILE A 33 -20.03 -10.12 -32.50
N ILE A 34 -20.57 -10.60 -31.38
CA ILE A 34 -21.85 -11.28 -31.30
C ILE A 34 -22.79 -10.44 -30.45
N PHE A 35 -23.67 -9.70 -31.12
CA PHE A 35 -24.69 -8.87 -30.50
C PHE A 35 -25.89 -9.69 -30.06
N GLY A 36 -26.45 -9.36 -28.90
CA GLY A 36 -27.73 -9.90 -28.47
C GLY A 36 -28.24 -9.18 -27.23
N GLN A 37 -29.56 -9.09 -27.05
CA GLN A 37 -30.14 -8.50 -25.84
C GLN A 37 -29.90 -9.40 -24.61
N ASN A 38 -30.09 -8.85 -23.41
CA ASN A 38 -29.98 -9.63 -22.18
C ASN A 38 -31.04 -10.74 -22.14
N GLY A 39 -30.62 -11.95 -21.77
CA GLY A 39 -31.49 -13.13 -21.78
C GLY A 39 -31.71 -13.78 -23.16
N TYR A 40 -31.02 -13.33 -24.22
CA TYR A 40 -31.11 -13.93 -25.56
C TYR A 40 -30.13 -15.11 -25.76
N GLY A 41 -29.16 -15.27 -24.86
CA GLY A 41 -28.26 -16.43 -24.85
C GLY A 41 -26.80 -16.14 -25.20
N LYS A 42 -26.30 -14.91 -24.98
CA LYS A 42 -24.88 -14.56 -25.09
C LYS A 42 -24.01 -15.40 -24.14
N THR A 43 -24.24 -15.26 -22.83
CA THR A 43 -23.58 -16.06 -21.79
C THR A 43 -23.76 -17.57 -22.01
N SER A 44 -24.91 -17.98 -22.56
CA SER A 44 -25.15 -19.38 -22.93
C SER A 44 -24.14 -19.92 -23.96
N ILE A 45 -23.61 -19.09 -24.87
CA ILE A 45 -22.55 -19.49 -25.82
C ILE A 45 -21.23 -19.69 -25.07
N LEU A 46 -20.86 -18.74 -24.19
CA LEU A 46 -19.65 -18.85 -23.38
C LEU A 46 -19.66 -20.11 -22.51
N GLU A 47 -20.77 -20.36 -21.81
CA GLU A 47 -20.95 -21.56 -20.98
C GLU A 47 -20.91 -22.86 -21.81
N ALA A 48 -21.37 -22.83 -23.07
CA ALA A 48 -21.28 -23.98 -23.97
C ALA A 48 -19.83 -24.32 -24.30
N ILE A 49 -19.02 -23.29 -24.60
CA ILE A 49 -17.59 -23.45 -24.87
C ILE A 49 -16.90 -24.03 -23.63
N LEU A 50 -17.14 -23.43 -22.47
CA LEU A 50 -16.56 -23.87 -21.19
C LEU A 50 -16.96 -25.30 -20.83
N TRP A 51 -18.23 -25.69 -21.03
CA TRP A 51 -18.68 -27.05 -20.76
C TRP A 51 -18.07 -28.06 -21.73
N CYS A 52 -17.97 -27.74 -23.02
CA CYS A 52 -17.37 -28.63 -24.01
C CYS A 52 -15.90 -28.92 -23.65
N LEU A 53 -15.13 -27.88 -23.34
CA LEU A 53 -13.71 -27.99 -22.96
C LEU A 53 -13.54 -28.68 -21.58
N TYR A 54 -14.18 -28.16 -20.53
CA TYR A 54 -13.85 -28.49 -19.15
C TYR A 54 -14.86 -29.38 -18.42
N GLY A 55 -16.05 -29.57 -18.97
CA GLY A 55 -17.08 -30.42 -18.35
C GLY A 55 -17.60 -29.87 -17.03
N ASN A 56 -17.54 -30.69 -15.99
CA ASN A 56 -18.06 -30.37 -14.65
C ASN A 56 -17.43 -29.11 -14.02
N GLU A 57 -16.18 -28.77 -14.39
CA GLU A 57 -15.49 -27.56 -13.91
C GLU A 57 -15.83 -26.30 -14.73
N GLY A 58 -16.39 -26.48 -15.94
CA GLY A 58 -16.98 -25.42 -16.73
C GLY A 58 -18.42 -25.15 -16.30
N VAL A 59 -19.24 -26.21 -16.29
CA VAL A 59 -20.64 -26.19 -15.83
C VAL A 59 -20.88 -27.40 -14.93
N PRO A 60 -21.25 -27.20 -13.65
CA PRO A 60 -21.50 -28.31 -12.73
C PRO A 60 -22.54 -29.29 -13.26
N THR A 61 -22.24 -30.60 -13.22
CA THR A 61 -23.13 -31.66 -13.72
C THR A 61 -24.50 -31.64 -13.04
N LYS A 62 -24.55 -31.21 -11.77
CA LYS A 62 -25.81 -31.05 -10.99
C LYS A 62 -26.75 -30.02 -11.61
N ASP A 63 -26.20 -28.97 -12.23
CA ASP A 63 -27.00 -27.92 -12.87
C ASP A 63 -27.30 -28.22 -14.33
N LEU A 64 -26.60 -29.19 -14.94
CA LEU A 64 -26.71 -29.51 -16.36
C LEU A 64 -28.12 -29.96 -16.79
N SER A 65 -28.92 -30.51 -15.88
CA SER A 65 -30.34 -30.80 -16.15
C SER A 65 -31.14 -29.55 -16.55
N LYS A 66 -30.77 -28.37 -16.01
CA LYS A 66 -31.38 -27.08 -16.33
C LYS A 66 -30.92 -26.51 -17.68
N TYR A 67 -29.88 -27.09 -18.27
CA TYR A 67 -29.27 -26.61 -19.52
C TYR A 67 -29.89 -27.25 -20.75
N PHE A 68 -30.70 -28.31 -20.62
CA PHE A 68 -31.46 -28.83 -21.76
C PHE A 68 -32.47 -27.79 -22.25
N ASN A 69 -32.65 -27.71 -23.58
CA ASN A 69 -33.62 -26.78 -24.15
C ASN A 69 -35.04 -27.07 -23.65
N ARG A 70 -35.67 -26.06 -23.03
CA ARG A 70 -36.97 -26.17 -22.35
C ARG A 70 -38.10 -26.63 -23.28
N VAL A 71 -38.07 -26.22 -24.55
CA VAL A 71 -39.13 -26.56 -25.53
C VAL A 71 -38.91 -27.94 -26.11
N ALA A 72 -37.66 -28.31 -26.40
CA ALA A 72 -37.31 -29.65 -26.86
C ALA A 72 -37.61 -30.71 -25.80
N VAL A 73 -37.37 -30.41 -24.52
CA VAL A 73 -37.70 -31.27 -23.38
C VAL A 73 -39.20 -31.58 -23.28
N LYS A 74 -40.07 -30.60 -23.58
CA LYS A 74 -41.53 -30.82 -23.57
C LYS A 74 -41.99 -31.78 -24.68
N LYS A 75 -41.28 -31.80 -25.82
CA LYS A 75 -41.59 -32.65 -26.97
C LYS A 75 -40.99 -34.04 -26.85
N ASN A 76 -39.80 -34.15 -26.26
CA ASN A 76 -39.11 -35.42 -26.05
C ASN A 76 -38.47 -35.45 -24.65
N PRO A 77 -38.99 -36.28 -23.72
CA PRO A 77 -38.44 -36.39 -22.37
C PRO A 77 -37.01 -36.94 -22.32
N SER A 78 -36.64 -37.83 -23.25
CA SER A 78 -35.32 -38.45 -23.39
C SER A 78 -34.53 -37.72 -24.48
N LEU A 79 -33.98 -36.56 -24.13
CA LEU A 79 -33.33 -35.64 -25.04
C LEU A 79 -31.81 -35.69 -24.90
N ASP A 80 -31.12 -35.73 -26.03
CA ASP A 80 -29.66 -35.61 -26.07
C ASP A 80 -29.26 -34.15 -26.32
N MET A 81 -28.30 -33.67 -25.54
CA MET A 81 -27.67 -32.36 -25.67
C MET A 81 -26.23 -32.56 -26.13
N CYS A 82 -25.79 -31.78 -27.10
CA CYS A 82 -24.46 -31.90 -27.68
C CYS A 82 -23.87 -30.52 -28.00
N VAL A 83 -22.61 -30.33 -27.65
CA VAL A 83 -21.82 -29.15 -28.00
C VAL A 83 -20.55 -29.59 -28.71
N GLU A 84 -20.31 -29.02 -29.88
CA GLU A 84 -19.14 -29.30 -30.71
C GLU A 84 -18.35 -28.02 -30.98
N LEU A 85 -17.05 -28.08 -30.77
CA LEU A 85 -16.09 -27.01 -31.06
C LEU A 85 -15.09 -27.48 -32.11
N SER A 86 -14.71 -26.57 -33.00
CA SER A 86 -13.59 -26.80 -33.92
C SER A 86 -12.58 -25.67 -33.82
N PHE A 87 -11.32 -26.02 -33.68
CA PHE A 87 -10.20 -25.10 -33.63
C PHE A 87 -9.22 -25.38 -34.78
N HIS A 88 -8.52 -24.33 -35.20
CA HIS A 88 -7.45 -24.41 -36.19
C HIS A 88 -6.17 -23.82 -35.62
N GLU A 89 -5.07 -24.57 -35.72
CA GLU A 89 -3.74 -24.15 -35.31
C GLU A 89 -2.94 -23.66 -36.53
N THR A 90 -2.53 -22.40 -36.54
CA THR A 90 -1.85 -21.81 -37.70
C THR A 90 -0.41 -22.29 -37.89
N THR A 91 0.29 -22.67 -36.81
CA THR A 91 1.71 -23.04 -36.85
C THR A 91 1.98 -24.40 -37.47
N GLN A 92 1.19 -25.40 -37.12
CA GLN A 92 1.30 -26.77 -37.65
C GLN A 92 0.19 -27.11 -38.64
N SER A 93 -0.70 -26.15 -38.94
CA SER A 93 -1.87 -26.31 -39.81
C SER A 93 -2.78 -27.48 -39.40
N ARG A 94 -2.96 -27.69 -38.10
CA ARG A 94 -3.77 -28.79 -37.53
C ARG A 94 -5.19 -28.34 -37.21
N ASN A 95 -6.15 -29.24 -37.38
CA ASN A 95 -7.54 -29.01 -37.00
C ASN A 95 -7.91 -29.89 -35.81
N TYR A 96 -8.44 -29.26 -34.77
CA TYR A 96 -8.93 -29.93 -33.57
C TYR A 96 -10.45 -29.93 -33.55
N TYR A 97 -11.04 -31.07 -33.24
CA TYR A 97 -12.48 -31.21 -33.05
C TYR A 97 -12.77 -31.78 -31.67
N ILE A 98 -13.58 -31.06 -30.90
CA ILE A 98 -13.96 -31.43 -29.54
C ILE A 98 -15.48 -31.55 -29.50
N SER A 99 -16.01 -32.67 -29.05
CA SER A 99 -17.45 -32.84 -28.87
C SER A 99 -17.76 -33.49 -27.54
N ARG A 100 -18.80 -32.96 -26.88
CA ARG A 100 -19.31 -33.47 -25.61
C ARG A 100 -20.82 -33.60 -25.67
N THR A 101 -21.32 -34.73 -25.18
CA THR A 101 -22.74 -35.08 -25.21
C THR A 101 -23.23 -35.38 -23.80
N ALA A 102 -24.47 -34.99 -23.50
CA ALA A 102 -25.17 -35.38 -22.28
C ALA A 102 -26.58 -35.84 -22.61
N LYS A 103 -27.02 -36.91 -21.95
CA LYS A 103 -28.35 -37.47 -22.07
C LYS A 103 -29.18 -37.11 -20.85
N ARG A 104 -30.41 -36.67 -21.09
CA ARG A 104 -31.35 -36.40 -20.01
C ARG A 104 -31.96 -37.72 -19.53
N VAL A 105 -31.77 -38.04 -18.25
CA VAL A 105 -32.30 -39.26 -17.64
C VAL A 105 -33.29 -38.90 -16.54
N ILE A 106 -34.48 -39.50 -16.61
CA ILE A 106 -35.54 -39.35 -15.61
C ILE A 106 -35.70 -40.70 -14.90
N ARG A 107 -35.42 -40.75 -13.60
CA ARG A 107 -35.68 -41.92 -12.75
C ARG A 107 -36.60 -41.51 -11.59
N GLY A 108 -37.85 -41.93 -11.65
CA GLY A 108 -38.87 -41.53 -10.66
C GLY A 108 -39.06 -40.01 -10.62
N ASN A 109 -38.93 -39.40 -9.44
CA ASN A 109 -38.97 -37.94 -9.25
C ASN A 109 -37.62 -37.24 -9.47
N THR A 110 -36.55 -37.98 -9.77
CA THR A 110 -35.21 -37.41 -9.97
C THR A 110 -34.87 -37.27 -11.45
N GLU A 111 -34.47 -36.06 -11.83
CA GLU A 111 -33.98 -35.72 -13.15
C GLU A 111 -32.49 -35.37 -13.06
N TYR A 112 -31.66 -36.02 -13.88
CA TYR A 112 -30.24 -35.74 -13.95
C TYR A 112 -29.72 -35.87 -15.39
N ALA A 113 -28.53 -35.32 -15.62
CA ALA A 113 -27.83 -35.42 -16.89
C ALA A 113 -26.73 -36.48 -16.79
N GLU A 114 -26.77 -37.49 -17.65
CA GLU A 114 -25.70 -38.46 -17.82
C GLU A 114 -24.74 -37.93 -18.90
N VAL A 115 -23.50 -37.64 -18.52
CA VAL A 115 -22.51 -37.01 -19.41
C VAL A 115 -21.62 -38.09 -20.02
N GLU A 116 -21.53 -38.12 -21.34
CA GLU A 116 -20.61 -39.00 -22.06
C GLU A 116 -19.17 -38.45 -22.01
N GLU A 117 -18.18 -39.32 -22.19
CA GLU A 117 -16.78 -38.88 -22.30
C GLU A 117 -16.61 -37.92 -23.48
N ALA A 118 -15.77 -36.89 -23.30
CA ALA A 118 -15.46 -35.97 -24.37
C ALA A 118 -14.69 -36.70 -25.49
N THR A 119 -15.01 -36.37 -26.73
CA THR A 119 -14.25 -36.84 -27.90
C THR A 119 -13.28 -35.75 -28.34
N PHE A 120 -12.06 -36.13 -28.69
CA PHE A 120 -11.02 -35.23 -29.16
C PHE A 120 -10.37 -35.82 -30.42
N ASN A 121 -10.52 -35.13 -31.54
CA ASN A 121 -9.95 -35.55 -32.82
C ASN A 121 -8.93 -34.54 -33.33
N ILE A 122 -7.81 -35.03 -33.86
CA ILE A 122 -6.80 -34.24 -34.58
C ILE A 122 -6.81 -34.66 -36.03
N ASP A 123 -7.15 -33.75 -36.94
CA ASP A 123 -7.22 -33.99 -38.40
C ASP A 123 -8.01 -35.27 -38.77
N GLY A 124 -9.10 -35.53 -38.05
CA GLY A 124 -9.96 -36.70 -38.24
C GLY A 124 -9.54 -37.97 -37.49
N THR A 125 -8.39 -37.98 -36.81
CA THR A 125 -7.95 -39.11 -35.97
C THR A 125 -8.40 -38.92 -34.51
N SER A 126 -9.17 -39.88 -33.99
CA SER A 126 -9.60 -39.88 -32.58
C SER A 126 -8.45 -40.19 -31.64
N LYS A 127 -8.37 -39.45 -30.53
CA LYS A 127 -7.37 -39.64 -29.47
C LYS A 127 -8.06 -40.14 -28.20
N ASN A 128 -7.49 -41.19 -27.62
CA ASN A 128 -7.83 -41.63 -26.27
C ASN A 128 -7.33 -40.57 -25.27
N ASN A 129 -7.98 -40.46 -24.10
CA ASN A 129 -7.69 -39.43 -23.09
C ASN A 129 -7.90 -37.99 -23.55
N ALA A 130 -9.05 -37.70 -24.17
CA ALA A 130 -9.43 -36.36 -24.62
C ALA A 130 -9.16 -35.24 -23.60
N ARG A 131 -9.36 -35.51 -22.30
CA ARG A 131 -9.11 -34.56 -21.22
C ARG A 131 -7.65 -34.08 -21.15
N GLU A 132 -6.68 -34.97 -21.31
CA GLU A 132 -5.24 -34.63 -21.24
C GLU A 132 -4.84 -33.74 -22.42
N TYR A 133 -5.35 -34.04 -23.62
CA TYR A 133 -5.11 -33.22 -24.80
C TYR A 133 -5.75 -31.83 -24.67
N ILE A 134 -6.99 -31.74 -24.16
CA ILE A 134 -7.63 -30.44 -23.89
C ILE A 134 -6.84 -29.65 -22.85
N GLU A 135 -6.40 -30.29 -21.76
CA GLU A 135 -5.60 -29.64 -20.71
C GLU A 135 -4.25 -29.13 -21.24
N SER A 136 -3.63 -29.85 -22.19
CA SER A 136 -2.40 -29.39 -22.86
C SER A 136 -2.62 -28.22 -23.83
N LEU A 137 -3.80 -28.15 -24.46
CA LEU A 137 -4.13 -27.12 -25.45
C LEU A 137 -4.59 -25.82 -24.77
N LEU A 138 -5.50 -25.94 -23.81
CA LEU A 138 -6.15 -24.84 -23.09
C LEU A 138 -6.32 -25.25 -21.62
N PRO A 139 -5.30 -25.08 -20.76
CA PRO A 139 -5.34 -25.52 -19.36
C PRO A 139 -6.55 -24.95 -18.60
N ARG A 140 -7.25 -25.79 -17.85
CA ARG A 140 -8.50 -25.42 -17.14
C ARG A 140 -8.34 -24.32 -16.10
N LEU A 141 -7.21 -24.31 -15.38
CA LEU A 141 -6.90 -23.30 -14.36
C LEU A 141 -6.71 -21.91 -14.98
N CYS A 142 -6.52 -21.88 -16.30
CA CYS A 142 -6.32 -20.67 -17.09
C CYS A 142 -7.54 -20.29 -17.91
N LYS A 143 -8.68 -20.99 -17.74
CA LYS A 143 -9.91 -20.73 -18.49
C LYS A 143 -10.28 -19.25 -18.44
N ASP A 144 -10.04 -18.63 -17.30
CA ASP A 144 -10.38 -17.26 -16.99
C ASP A 144 -9.47 -16.23 -17.68
N PHE A 145 -8.31 -16.64 -18.21
CA PHE A 145 -7.47 -15.77 -19.06
C PHE A 145 -7.90 -15.82 -20.54
N PHE A 146 -8.63 -16.85 -20.95
CA PHE A 146 -9.08 -17.03 -22.34
C PHE A 146 -10.57 -16.73 -22.52
N PHE A 147 -11.37 -17.02 -21.50
CA PHE A 147 -12.83 -16.95 -21.48
C PHE A 147 -13.24 -16.22 -20.20
N PHE A 148 -13.45 -14.90 -20.30
CA PHE A 148 -13.78 -14.13 -19.11
C PHE A 148 -15.07 -13.35 -19.24
N ASP A 149 -15.74 -13.25 -18.10
CA ASP A 149 -16.93 -12.46 -17.87
C ASP A 149 -16.48 -11.08 -17.37
N GLY A 150 -16.81 -10.03 -18.11
CA GLY A 150 -16.47 -8.66 -17.77
C GLY A 150 -17.01 -8.23 -16.41
N VAL A 151 -18.03 -8.90 -15.86
CA VAL A 151 -18.53 -8.65 -14.50
C VAL A 151 -17.56 -9.14 -13.41
N LYS A 152 -16.72 -10.13 -13.71
CA LYS A 152 -15.79 -10.75 -12.74
C LYS A 152 -14.33 -10.33 -12.95
N ILE A 153 -14.08 -9.41 -13.89
CA ILE A 153 -12.72 -9.12 -14.34
C ILE A 153 -11.82 -8.57 -13.22
N GLU A 154 -12.37 -7.80 -12.28
CA GLU A 154 -11.65 -7.27 -11.11
C GLU A 154 -11.07 -8.37 -10.20
N GLN A 155 -11.71 -9.53 -10.14
CA GLN A 155 -11.26 -10.64 -9.29
C GLN A 155 -9.93 -11.22 -9.78
N TYR A 156 -9.63 -11.12 -11.08
CA TYR A 156 -8.40 -11.67 -11.65
C TYR A 156 -7.14 -10.91 -11.24
N ALA A 157 -7.24 -9.60 -10.98
CA ALA A 157 -6.12 -8.84 -10.43
C ALA A 157 -5.73 -9.31 -9.02
N VAL A 158 -6.70 -9.84 -8.27
CA VAL A 158 -6.53 -10.31 -6.88
C VAL A 158 -6.21 -11.81 -6.80
N LEU A 159 -6.72 -12.62 -7.74
CA LEU A 159 -6.54 -14.09 -7.77
C LEU A 159 -5.09 -14.57 -7.99
N THR A 160 -4.19 -13.68 -8.43
CA THR A 160 -2.74 -13.97 -8.58
C THR A 160 -2.02 -14.33 -7.26
N GLN A 161 -2.71 -14.38 -6.13
CA GLN A 161 -2.14 -14.71 -4.82
C GLN A 161 -2.14 -16.21 -4.47
N THR A 162 -2.78 -17.09 -5.25
CA THR A 162 -2.87 -18.53 -4.92
C THR A 162 -1.81 -19.37 -5.64
N ASP A 163 -1.29 -20.39 -4.97
CA ASP A 163 -0.34 -21.35 -5.57
C ASP A 163 -0.94 -22.07 -6.79
N GLU A 164 -2.25 -22.30 -6.79
CA GLU A 164 -2.98 -22.88 -7.93
C GLU A 164 -2.88 -22.01 -9.18
N THR A 165 -2.98 -20.68 -9.03
CA THR A 165 -2.86 -19.73 -10.15
C THR A 165 -1.42 -19.64 -10.64
N LYS A 166 -0.44 -19.72 -9.74
CA LYS A 166 0.97 -19.81 -10.11
C LYS A 166 1.25 -21.04 -10.98
N ASP A 167 0.82 -22.21 -10.55
CA ASP A 167 0.99 -23.45 -11.31
C ASP A 167 0.28 -23.40 -12.68
N ALA A 168 -0.85 -22.70 -12.74
CA ALA A 168 -1.60 -22.47 -13.97
C ALA A 168 -0.83 -21.60 -14.98
N ILE A 169 -0.28 -20.48 -14.50
CA ILE A 169 0.56 -19.59 -15.32
C ILE A 169 1.80 -20.35 -15.80
N GLU A 170 2.45 -21.11 -14.93
CA GLU A 170 3.63 -21.90 -15.30
C GLU A 170 3.32 -22.97 -16.36
N LYS A 171 2.13 -23.59 -16.31
CA LYS A 171 1.64 -24.50 -17.36
C LYS A 171 1.48 -23.82 -18.70
N ILE A 172 0.91 -22.61 -18.76
CA ILE A 172 0.81 -21.85 -20.03
C ILE A 172 2.21 -21.56 -20.60
N LEU A 173 3.16 -21.27 -19.72
CA LEU A 173 4.53 -20.94 -20.11
C LEU A 173 5.34 -22.17 -20.54
N GLY A 174 4.81 -23.40 -20.40
CA GLY A 174 5.50 -24.63 -20.77
C GLY A 174 6.64 -25.02 -19.81
N ILE A 175 6.58 -24.56 -18.57
CA ILE A 175 7.56 -24.91 -17.51
C ILE A 175 7.43 -26.39 -17.07
N PRO A 176 6.23 -27.00 -16.97
CA PRO A 176 6.10 -28.40 -16.60
C PRO A 176 6.87 -29.36 -17.50
N GLU A 177 6.96 -29.08 -18.81
CA GLU A 177 7.70 -29.89 -19.77
C GLU A 177 9.20 -29.90 -19.46
N LEU A 178 9.74 -28.76 -19.03
CA LEU A 178 11.13 -28.65 -18.58
C LEU A 178 11.35 -29.35 -17.24
N ARG A 179 10.38 -29.27 -16.32
CA ARG A 179 10.41 -30.02 -15.05
C ARG A 179 10.38 -31.54 -15.29
N ASN A 180 9.52 -32.00 -16.20
CA ASN A 180 9.46 -33.39 -16.61
C ASN A 180 10.78 -33.87 -17.21
N LEU A 181 11.41 -33.05 -18.08
CA LEU A 181 12.75 -33.35 -18.62
C LEU A 181 13.79 -33.53 -17.50
N LYS A 182 13.78 -32.66 -16.48
CA LYS A 182 14.67 -32.77 -15.31
C LYS A 182 14.40 -34.07 -14.54
N GLU A 183 13.14 -34.37 -14.25
CA GLU A 183 12.74 -35.60 -13.54
C GLU A 183 13.12 -36.87 -14.31
N ASP A 184 12.92 -36.88 -15.63
CA ASP A 184 13.26 -38.02 -16.47
C ASP A 184 14.78 -38.20 -16.57
N ALA A 185 15.55 -37.11 -16.68
CA ALA A 185 17.01 -37.15 -16.59
C ALA A 185 17.48 -37.72 -15.23
N GLU A 186 16.79 -37.37 -14.15
CA GLU A 186 17.06 -37.86 -12.80
C GLU A 186 16.73 -39.36 -12.64
N LYS A 187 15.59 -39.83 -13.17
CA LYS A 187 15.26 -41.27 -13.19
C LYS A 187 16.29 -42.08 -13.99
N VAL A 188 16.70 -41.58 -15.14
CA VAL A 188 17.76 -42.20 -15.96
C VAL A 188 19.06 -42.27 -15.16
N LEU A 189 19.47 -41.17 -14.54
CA LEU A 189 20.67 -41.11 -13.70
C LEU A 189 20.63 -42.15 -12.57
N GLN A 190 19.53 -42.23 -11.81
CA GLN A 190 19.35 -43.21 -10.74
C GLN A 190 19.46 -44.66 -11.25
N SER A 191 18.88 -44.94 -12.42
CA SER A 191 18.94 -46.27 -13.04
C SER A 191 20.36 -46.65 -13.48
N LEU A 192 21.12 -45.69 -14.02
CA LEU A 192 22.50 -45.88 -14.46
C LEU A 192 23.45 -46.06 -13.27
N GLU A 193 23.29 -45.26 -12.22
CA GLU A 193 24.03 -45.42 -10.96
C GLU A 193 23.77 -46.79 -10.34
N LYS A 194 22.52 -47.28 -10.38
CA LYS A 194 22.20 -48.63 -9.90
C LYS A 194 22.93 -49.72 -10.69
N LYS A 195 22.94 -49.62 -12.03
CA LYS A 195 23.68 -50.57 -12.89
C LYS A 195 25.20 -50.52 -12.64
N ILE A 196 25.76 -49.34 -12.43
CA ILE A 196 27.18 -49.18 -12.06
C ILE A 196 27.46 -49.85 -10.70
N ARG A 197 26.55 -49.73 -9.72
CA ARG A 197 26.68 -50.42 -8.43
C ARG A 197 26.62 -51.94 -8.57
N GLU A 198 25.72 -52.46 -9.40
CA GLU A 198 25.56 -53.90 -9.64
C GLU A 198 26.80 -54.50 -10.32
N LEU A 199 27.33 -53.83 -11.35
CA LEU A 199 28.54 -54.26 -12.07
C LEU A 199 29.82 -54.03 -11.26
N GLY A 200 29.83 -52.98 -10.43
CA GLY A 200 30.96 -52.59 -9.58
C GLY A 200 31.19 -53.46 -8.34
N GLN A 201 30.37 -54.49 -8.10
CA GLN A 201 30.51 -55.41 -6.94
C GLN A 201 31.84 -56.19 -6.95
N ALA A 202 32.52 -56.29 -8.09
CA ALA A 202 33.85 -56.89 -8.19
C ALA A 202 34.98 -55.99 -7.65
N ASN A 203 34.74 -54.67 -7.48
CA ASN A 203 35.77 -53.69 -7.13
C ASN A 203 35.48 -53.04 -5.76
N HIS A 204 36.18 -53.50 -4.72
CA HIS A 204 35.97 -53.08 -3.31
C HIS A 204 36.06 -51.55 -3.10
N LYS A 205 36.94 -50.86 -3.83
CA LYS A 205 37.07 -49.39 -3.75
C LYS A 205 35.85 -48.66 -4.33
N LEU A 206 35.28 -49.20 -5.41
CA LEU A 206 34.10 -48.64 -6.06
C LEU A 206 32.86 -48.84 -5.19
N GLN A 207 32.77 -49.99 -4.51
CA GLN A 207 31.73 -50.28 -3.52
C GLN A 207 31.80 -49.35 -2.29
N GLN A 208 32.98 -49.05 -1.78
CA GLN A 208 33.15 -48.11 -0.65
C GLN A 208 32.74 -46.69 -1.04
N ASN A 209 33.20 -46.19 -2.19
CA ASN A 209 32.87 -44.84 -2.65
C ASN A 209 31.37 -44.68 -2.98
N THR A 210 30.72 -45.73 -3.52
CA THR A 210 29.27 -45.68 -3.79
C THR A 210 28.44 -45.69 -2.51
N LYS A 211 28.86 -46.37 -1.45
CA LYS A 211 28.21 -46.28 -0.12
C LYS A 211 28.37 -44.89 0.49
N GLN A 212 29.57 -44.33 0.46
CA GLN A 212 29.82 -42.96 0.94
C GLN A 212 28.99 -41.93 0.15
N LEU A 213 28.82 -42.13 -1.15
CA LEU A 213 27.97 -41.25 -1.97
C LEU A 213 26.51 -41.29 -1.50
N GLN A 214 25.98 -42.47 -1.18
CA GLN A 214 24.61 -42.61 -0.66
C GLN A 214 24.45 -41.93 0.71
N GLU A 215 25.42 -42.09 1.60
CA GLU A 215 25.41 -41.43 2.90
C GLU A 215 25.39 -39.89 2.76
N ILE A 216 26.21 -39.35 1.85
CA ILE A 216 26.23 -37.91 1.55
C ILE A 216 24.89 -37.45 0.96
N GLN A 217 24.29 -38.22 0.03
CA GLN A 217 22.99 -37.88 -0.56
C GLN A 217 21.86 -37.84 0.48
N VAL A 218 21.82 -38.83 1.39
CA VAL A 218 20.85 -38.84 2.50
C VAL A 218 21.06 -37.65 3.42
N ASN A 219 22.31 -37.28 3.70
CA ASN A 219 22.62 -36.11 4.51
C ASN A 219 22.19 -34.80 3.81
N ILE A 220 22.40 -34.68 2.50
CA ILE A 220 21.93 -33.52 1.71
C ILE A 220 20.41 -33.41 1.78
N GLU A 221 19.68 -34.51 1.58
CA GLU A 221 18.21 -34.51 1.69
C GLU A 221 17.73 -34.08 3.08
N LEU A 222 18.37 -34.58 4.14
CA LEU A 222 18.06 -34.20 5.51
C LEU A 222 18.30 -32.69 5.76
N HIS A 223 19.45 -32.15 5.35
CA HIS A 223 19.77 -30.73 5.52
C HIS A 223 18.87 -29.83 4.67
N CYS A 224 18.51 -30.26 3.45
CA CYS A 224 17.53 -29.56 2.61
C CYS A 224 16.17 -29.46 3.29
N GLY A 225 15.66 -30.55 3.87
CA GLY A 225 14.41 -30.54 4.62
C GLY A 225 14.46 -29.64 5.86
N GLN A 226 15.57 -29.66 6.60
CA GLN A 226 15.80 -28.74 7.73
C GLN A 226 15.87 -27.27 7.29
N LEU A 227 16.52 -26.99 6.16
CA LEU A 227 16.61 -25.64 5.60
C LEU A 227 15.23 -25.12 5.19
N GLU A 228 14.40 -25.96 4.59
CA GLU A 228 13.05 -25.59 4.17
C GLU A 228 12.17 -25.25 5.38
N HIS A 229 12.21 -26.06 6.44
CA HIS A 229 11.54 -25.77 7.70
C HIS A 229 12.06 -24.49 8.37
N ALA A 230 13.39 -24.28 8.38
CA ALA A 230 13.99 -23.07 8.93
C ALA A 230 13.59 -21.81 8.16
N LYS A 231 13.47 -21.89 6.82
CA LYS A 231 12.99 -20.78 5.98
C LYS A 231 11.52 -20.43 6.27
N GLN A 232 10.65 -21.42 6.41
CA GLN A 232 9.25 -21.20 6.79
C GLN A 232 9.15 -20.54 8.17
N THR A 233 9.96 -21.00 9.13
CA THR A 233 10.02 -20.41 10.48
C THR A 233 10.50 -18.96 10.41
N LEU A 234 11.52 -18.67 9.58
CA LEU A 234 12.04 -17.32 9.39
C LEU A 234 10.99 -16.36 8.82
N GLU A 235 10.18 -16.79 7.85
CA GLU A 235 9.11 -15.96 7.30
C GLU A 235 8.09 -15.56 8.38
N VAL A 236 7.72 -16.50 9.25
CA VAL A 236 6.81 -16.24 10.37
C VAL A 236 7.45 -15.29 11.39
N ASP A 237 8.70 -15.55 11.77
CA ASP A 237 9.44 -14.70 12.73
C ASP A 237 9.62 -13.27 12.22
N VAL A 238 9.89 -13.09 10.91
CA VAL A 238 10.03 -11.76 10.29
C VAL A 238 8.70 -11.01 10.29
N LYS A 239 7.58 -11.68 10.00
CA LYS A 239 6.24 -11.06 10.11
C LYS A 239 5.98 -10.58 11.54
N ILE A 240 6.22 -11.43 12.53
CA ILE A 240 6.04 -11.09 13.95
C ILE A 240 6.94 -9.93 14.37
N TYR A 241 8.20 -9.90 13.91
CA TYR A 241 9.12 -8.81 14.18
C TYR A 241 8.64 -7.47 13.58
N ASN A 242 8.20 -7.47 12.32
CA ASN A 242 7.71 -6.28 11.65
C ASN A 242 6.47 -5.70 12.36
N ASP A 243 5.50 -6.55 12.71
CA ASP A 243 4.30 -6.14 13.45
C ASP A 243 4.66 -5.55 14.83
N ALA A 244 5.60 -6.18 15.54
CA ALA A 244 6.05 -5.69 16.84
C ALA A 244 6.79 -4.35 16.73
N LYS A 245 7.61 -4.18 15.68
CA LYS A 245 8.39 -2.96 15.42
C LYS A 245 7.50 -1.78 15.04
N GLU A 246 6.46 -2.02 14.25
CA GLU A 246 5.50 -0.98 13.89
C GLU A 246 4.74 -0.46 15.11
N ARG A 247 4.29 -1.36 15.99
CA ARG A 247 3.69 -1.00 17.28
C ARG A 247 4.66 -0.22 18.18
N ALA A 248 5.93 -0.62 18.22
CA ALA A 248 6.94 0.09 19.01
C ALA A 248 7.17 1.53 18.51
N LYS A 249 7.17 1.75 17.18
CA LYS A 249 7.32 3.08 16.57
C LYS A 249 6.16 4.01 16.91
N GLN A 250 4.93 3.49 16.91
CA GLN A 250 3.75 4.25 17.35
C GLN A 250 3.87 4.71 18.81
N ILE A 251 4.44 3.86 19.67
CA ILE A 251 4.66 4.16 21.10
C ILE A 251 5.80 5.15 21.33
N GLU A 252 6.86 5.11 20.53
CA GLU A 252 7.97 6.06 20.63
C GLU A 252 7.53 7.49 20.30
N ASP A 253 6.68 7.64 19.27
CA ASP A 253 6.04 8.92 18.94
C ASP A 253 5.20 9.44 20.12
N LEU A 254 4.42 8.56 20.77
CA LEU A 254 3.65 8.89 21.98
C LEU A 254 4.52 9.29 23.17
N ARG A 255 5.69 8.65 23.37
CA ARG A 255 6.62 8.99 24.46
C ARG A 255 7.18 10.41 24.30
N SER A 256 7.52 10.81 23.07
CA SER A 256 7.99 12.17 22.78
C SER A 256 6.94 13.23 23.12
N LYS A 257 5.66 12.90 22.89
CA LYS A 257 4.52 13.76 23.25
C LYS A 257 4.34 13.85 24.77
N LEU A 258 4.48 12.75 25.51
CA LEU A 258 4.42 12.75 26.98
C LEU A 258 5.54 13.59 27.62
N GLU A 259 6.78 13.52 27.10
CA GLU A 259 7.87 14.39 27.58
C GLU A 259 7.59 15.87 27.30
N THR A 260 6.94 16.16 26.16
CA THR A 260 6.51 17.52 25.81
C THR A 260 5.44 18.02 26.78
N VAL A 261 4.46 17.18 27.13
CA VAL A 261 3.45 17.48 28.16
C VAL A 261 4.11 17.81 29.50
N ALA A 262 5.06 16.99 29.96
CA ALA A 262 5.74 17.22 31.24
C ALA A 262 6.50 18.56 31.27
N ARG A 263 7.17 18.94 30.16
CA ARG A 263 7.84 20.25 30.04
C ARG A 263 6.84 21.41 30.06
N LEU A 264 5.70 21.25 29.38
CA LEU A 264 4.65 22.26 29.37
C LEU A 264 4.01 22.42 30.75
N GLU A 265 3.78 21.33 31.50
CA GLU A 265 3.29 21.38 32.88
C GLU A 265 4.26 22.09 33.81
N GLN A 266 5.57 21.82 33.71
CA GLN A 266 6.58 22.54 34.49
C GLN A 266 6.59 24.04 34.16
N ARG A 267 6.47 24.40 32.88
CA ARG A 267 6.36 25.81 32.46
C ARG A 267 5.07 26.45 32.98
N GLN A 268 3.97 25.69 33.04
CA GLN A 268 2.70 26.14 33.61
C GLN A 268 2.85 26.52 35.08
N GLU A 269 3.57 25.70 35.86
CA GLU A 269 3.78 25.92 37.29
C GLU A 269 4.61 27.19 37.54
N ILE A 270 5.68 27.39 36.76
CA ILE A 270 6.49 28.61 36.79
C ILE A 270 5.65 29.85 36.44
N LEU A 271 4.81 29.76 35.41
CA LEU A 271 3.94 30.87 35.00
C LEU A 271 2.86 31.17 36.05
N LYS A 272 2.28 30.14 36.69
CA LYS A 272 1.35 30.31 37.82
C LYS A 272 1.99 31.06 38.98
N ASP A 273 3.23 30.72 39.33
CA ASP A 273 3.95 31.41 40.40
C ASP A 273 4.26 32.86 40.04
N LYS A 274 4.67 33.12 38.79
CA LYS A 274 4.88 34.49 38.29
C LYS A 274 3.59 35.31 38.31
N LEU A 275 2.47 34.73 37.87
CA LEU A 275 1.16 35.39 37.89
C LEU A 275 0.75 35.71 39.32
N LYS A 276 0.90 34.77 40.25
CA LYS A 276 0.60 34.97 41.68
C LYS A 276 1.45 36.07 42.31
N ASN A 277 2.71 36.19 41.89
CA ASN A 277 3.58 37.29 42.33
C ASN A 277 3.14 38.63 41.75
N ALA A 278 2.79 38.68 40.46
CA ALA A 278 2.24 39.89 39.83
C ALA A 278 0.92 40.32 40.49
N GLU A 279 0.03 39.39 40.83
CA GLU A 279 -1.21 39.66 41.57
C GLU A 279 -0.94 40.26 42.95
N LYS A 280 0.05 39.74 43.69
CA LYS A 280 0.50 40.32 44.96
C LYS A 280 1.08 41.72 44.80
N GLU A 281 1.80 41.97 43.72
CA GLU A 281 2.31 43.32 43.41
C GLU A 281 1.17 44.30 43.12
N VAL A 282 0.15 43.88 42.36
CA VAL A 282 -1.08 44.66 42.16
C VAL A 282 -1.76 44.95 43.50
N GLU A 283 -1.95 43.93 44.35
CA GLU A 283 -2.58 44.09 45.67
C GLU A 283 -1.80 45.07 46.56
N ASN A 284 -0.47 44.95 46.58
CA ASN A 284 0.41 45.85 47.33
C ASN A 284 0.39 47.28 46.78
N ALA A 285 0.34 47.45 45.45
CA ALA A 285 0.23 48.75 44.82
C ALA A 285 -1.12 49.41 45.14
N LEU A 286 -2.23 48.65 45.14
CA LEU A 286 -3.56 49.11 45.52
C LEU A 286 -3.64 49.50 47.00
N LYS A 287 -3.07 48.69 47.91
CA LYS A 287 -2.97 49.02 49.35
C LYS A 287 -2.22 50.33 49.60
N LYS A 288 -1.27 50.67 48.74
CA LYS A 288 -0.47 51.90 48.80
C LYS A 288 -1.01 53.03 47.94
N ALA A 289 -2.14 52.84 47.23
CA ALA A 289 -2.66 53.78 46.24
C ALA A 289 -3.17 55.11 46.83
N SER A 290 -3.46 55.15 48.13
CA SER A 290 -3.86 56.37 48.85
C SER A 290 -2.78 57.47 48.79
N MET A 291 -1.51 57.11 48.91
CA MET A 291 -0.40 58.08 48.87
C MET A 291 -0.22 58.73 47.48
N PRO A 292 -0.15 57.99 46.36
CA PRO A 292 -0.15 58.55 45.01
C PRO A 292 -1.34 59.47 44.69
N LEU A 293 -2.53 59.20 45.22
CA LEU A 293 -3.71 60.05 45.04
C LEU A 293 -3.57 61.39 45.79
N LEU A 294 -3.00 61.34 47.00
CA LEU A 294 -2.81 62.52 47.84
C LEU A 294 -1.57 63.35 47.45
N ILE A 295 -0.56 62.74 46.81
CA ILE A 295 0.70 63.42 46.49
C ILE A 295 0.53 64.61 45.53
N GLY A 296 -0.48 64.55 44.64
CA GLY A 296 -0.85 65.66 43.77
C GLY A 296 -1.36 66.86 44.59
N PHE A 297 -2.28 66.60 45.52
CA PHE A 297 -2.82 67.62 46.43
C PHE A 297 -1.74 68.17 47.38
N VAL A 298 -0.88 67.32 47.93
CA VAL A 298 0.24 67.74 48.80
C VAL A 298 1.21 68.64 48.03
N ARG A 299 1.48 68.36 46.75
CA ARG A 299 2.32 69.21 45.90
C ARG A 299 1.71 70.60 45.75
N GLU A 300 0.43 70.69 45.43
CA GLU A 300 -0.29 71.96 45.32
C GLU A 300 -0.26 72.75 46.66
N MET A 301 -0.45 72.06 47.79
CA MET A 301 -0.38 72.69 49.11
C MET A 301 1.02 73.23 49.45
N VAL A 302 2.08 72.47 49.13
CA VAL A 302 3.47 72.92 49.35
C VAL A 302 3.78 74.13 48.49
N GLU A 303 3.35 74.13 47.22
CA GLU A 303 3.52 75.27 46.32
C GLU A 303 2.77 76.51 46.82
N GLU A 304 1.55 76.36 47.34
CA GLU A 304 0.77 77.46 47.90
C GLU A 304 1.40 78.03 49.18
N LEU A 305 1.83 77.16 50.11
CA LEU A 305 2.54 77.57 51.33
C LEU A 305 3.86 78.30 50.99
N GLN A 306 4.56 77.86 49.95
CA GLN A 306 5.77 78.52 49.46
C GLN A 306 5.49 79.92 48.91
N ARG A 307 4.38 80.12 48.19
CA ARG A 307 3.98 81.46 47.70
C ARG A 307 3.69 82.41 48.86
N GLN A 308 3.11 81.93 49.96
CA GLN A 308 2.73 82.76 51.11
C GLN A 308 3.93 83.13 52.01
N THR A 309 4.90 82.22 52.20
CA THR A 309 6.06 82.42 53.10
C THR A 309 7.11 83.41 52.57
N ILE A 310 7.21 83.61 51.25
CA ILE A 310 8.20 84.53 50.64
C ILE A 310 7.98 86.00 51.04
N LYS A 311 6.78 86.38 51.50
CA LYS A 311 6.49 87.76 51.96
C LYS A 311 7.02 88.07 53.38
N THR A 312 7.16 87.07 54.25
CA THR A 312 7.49 87.26 55.68
C THR A 312 8.97 87.09 56.00
N THR A 313 9.74 86.32 55.22
CA THR A 313 11.17 86.02 55.52
C THR A 313 12.13 87.18 55.23
N ARG A 314 11.77 88.16 54.37
CA ARG A 314 12.61 89.36 54.14
C ARG A 314 12.69 90.29 55.37
N PHE A 315 11.68 90.27 56.23
CA PHE A 315 11.60 91.17 57.39
C PHE A 315 12.46 90.71 58.58
N SER A 316 12.61 89.40 58.81
CA SER A 316 13.34 88.87 59.97
C SER A 316 14.86 89.08 59.89
N ALA A 317 15.47 88.92 58.71
CA ALA A 317 16.91 89.12 58.53
C ALA A 317 17.33 90.59 58.72
N SER A 318 16.46 91.53 58.34
CA SER A 318 16.71 92.97 58.44
C SER A 318 16.65 93.47 59.90
N LEU A 319 15.80 92.87 60.73
CA LEU A 319 15.62 93.23 62.16
C LEU A 319 16.85 92.92 63.02
N ILE A 320 17.43 91.73 62.86
CA ILE A 320 18.61 91.29 63.63
C ILE A 320 19.80 92.21 63.30
N GLN A 321 20.01 92.54 62.03
CA GLN A 321 21.09 93.45 61.60
C GLN A 321 20.92 94.87 62.15
N LEU A 322 19.69 95.38 62.25
CA LEU A 322 19.43 96.70 62.84
C LEU A 322 19.64 96.73 64.36
N GLN A 323 19.29 95.64 65.07
CA GLN A 323 19.56 95.49 66.51
C GLN A 323 21.07 95.40 66.80
N GLU A 324 21.84 94.66 65.99
CA GLU A 324 23.30 94.60 66.12
C GLU A 324 23.95 95.97 65.83
N LEU A 325 23.42 96.73 64.87
CA LEU A 325 23.85 98.10 64.57
C LEU A 325 23.74 99.04 65.78
N LEU A 326 22.67 98.95 66.58
CA LEU A 326 22.51 99.75 67.80
C LEU A 326 23.55 99.44 68.89
N ASN A 327 24.01 98.19 68.95
CA ASN A 327 25.02 97.74 69.91
C ASN A 327 26.44 98.11 69.47
N SER A 328 26.63 98.49 68.21
CA SER A 328 27.92 98.93 67.67
C SER A 328 28.17 100.44 67.91
N LYS A 329 29.45 100.85 68.01
CA LYS A 329 29.81 102.28 68.12
C LYS A 329 29.72 103.02 66.77
N ASN A 330 29.88 102.29 65.67
CA ASN A 330 29.99 102.83 64.31
C ASN A 330 29.04 102.07 63.37
N CYS A 331 28.42 102.77 62.43
CA CYS A 331 27.60 102.18 61.38
C CYS A 331 28.43 101.28 60.44
N LEU A 332 27.79 100.35 59.72
CA LEU A 332 28.47 99.46 58.74
C LEU A 332 29.25 100.19 57.65
N CYS A 333 28.96 101.47 57.38
CA CYS A 333 29.73 102.32 56.46
C CYS A 333 30.94 103.03 57.11
N GLY A 334 31.20 102.79 58.41
CA GLY A 334 32.33 103.35 59.17
C GLY A 334 32.07 104.66 59.90
N ARG A 335 30.90 105.28 59.74
CA ARG A 335 30.53 106.54 60.43
C ARG A 335 30.13 106.30 61.89
N CYS A 336 30.61 107.10 62.84
CA CYS A 336 30.17 107.03 64.24
C CYS A 336 28.67 107.29 64.37
N LEU A 337 27.96 106.43 65.12
CA LEU A 337 26.52 106.58 65.38
C LEU A 337 26.32 107.51 66.57
N ASP A 338 25.90 108.75 66.29
CA ASP A 338 25.52 109.74 67.28
C ASP A 338 24.14 109.41 67.90
N GLU A 339 23.84 110.03 69.04
CA GLU A 339 22.65 109.70 69.84
C GLU A 339 21.33 109.95 69.08
N SER A 340 21.32 110.93 68.15
CA SER A 340 20.15 111.22 67.31
C SER A 340 19.84 110.08 66.33
N SER A 341 20.87 109.53 65.67
CA SER A 341 20.75 108.39 64.76
C SER A 341 20.33 107.11 65.49
N ARG A 342 20.84 106.88 66.72
CA ARG A 342 20.44 105.73 67.54
C ARG A 342 18.96 105.80 67.93
N ASN A 343 18.46 106.99 68.27
CA ASN A 343 17.04 107.16 68.60
C ASN A 343 16.14 106.95 67.38
N TYR A 344 16.53 107.41 66.19
CA TYR A 344 15.78 107.13 64.96
C TYR A 344 15.71 105.64 64.63
N ILE A 345 16.83 104.90 64.77
CA ILE A 345 16.86 103.45 64.56
C ILE A 345 15.97 102.72 65.59
N ARG A 346 15.98 103.14 66.86
CA ARG A 346 15.07 102.59 67.89
C ARG A 346 13.60 102.83 67.56
N GLU A 347 13.26 104.02 67.06
CA GLU A 347 11.89 104.37 66.68
C GLU A 347 11.41 103.62 65.43
N GLN A 348 12.31 103.38 64.46
CA GLN A 348 12.03 102.49 63.34
C GLN A 348 11.89 101.02 63.78
N LEU A 349 12.72 100.55 64.72
CA LEU A 349 12.61 99.20 65.29
C LEU A 349 11.28 98.99 66.02
N THR A 350 10.80 99.95 66.80
CA THR A 350 9.49 99.83 67.47
C THR A 350 8.32 99.86 66.49
N GLN A 351 8.43 100.61 65.38
CA GLN A 351 7.45 100.54 64.28
C GLN A 351 7.48 99.19 63.56
N ILE A 352 8.64 98.56 63.41
CA ILE A 352 8.78 97.24 62.78
C ILE A 352 8.37 96.10 63.72
N GLU A 353 8.65 96.19 65.03
CA GLU A 353 8.20 95.23 66.05
C GLU A 353 6.67 95.23 66.22
N ALA A 354 6.00 96.37 65.97
CA ALA A 354 4.54 96.43 65.86
C ALA A 354 4.00 95.70 64.60
N GLY A 355 4.86 95.42 63.61
CA GLY A 355 4.57 94.69 62.37
C GLY A 355 4.85 93.18 62.44
N LYS A 356 4.19 92.49 63.38
CA LYS A 356 4.01 91.01 63.49
C LYS A 356 4.92 90.10 62.64
N LEU A 357 6.01 89.61 63.23
CA LEU A 357 6.47 88.22 63.02
C LEU A 357 5.51 87.31 63.78
N THR A 358 4.38 86.94 63.16
CA THR A 358 3.40 86.05 63.80
C THR A 358 3.98 84.64 63.96
N GLN A 359 3.70 83.99 65.09
CA GLN A 359 3.92 82.56 65.27
C GLN A 359 3.33 81.72 64.10
N GLU A 360 2.31 82.23 63.40
CA GLU A 360 1.81 81.64 62.14
C GLU A 360 2.90 81.41 61.08
N ALA A 361 3.80 82.36 60.84
CA ALA A 361 4.77 82.25 59.74
C ALA A 361 5.79 81.13 59.98
N ILE A 362 6.23 80.96 61.23
CA ILE A 362 7.13 79.88 61.65
C ILE A 362 6.42 78.53 61.54
N LYS A 363 5.15 78.46 61.97
CA LYS A 363 4.32 77.25 61.84
C LYS A 363 4.09 76.86 60.38
N GLN A 364 3.94 77.83 59.47
CA GLN A 364 3.76 77.59 58.04
C GLN A 364 5.02 77.02 57.38
N ASP A 365 6.20 77.53 57.72
CA ASP A 365 7.47 77.03 57.17
C ASP A 365 7.81 75.62 57.71
N GLU A 366 7.50 75.36 58.98
CA GLU A 366 7.61 74.02 59.56
C GLU A 366 6.64 73.04 58.88
N LEU A 367 5.39 73.45 58.65
CA LEU A 367 4.40 72.64 57.95
C LEU A 367 4.84 72.35 56.51
N LYS A 368 5.35 73.36 55.79
CA LYS A 368 5.90 73.20 54.43
C LYS A 368 7.04 72.19 54.41
N THR A 369 7.96 72.26 55.37
CA THR A 369 9.10 71.32 55.46
C THR A 369 8.62 69.89 55.69
N ARG A 370 7.63 69.69 56.58
CA ARG A 370 7.02 68.38 56.83
C ARG A 370 6.28 67.83 55.59
N LEU A 371 5.53 68.68 54.88
CA LEU A 371 4.82 68.28 53.67
C LEU A 371 5.78 68.00 52.49
N SER A 372 6.90 68.72 52.41
CA SER A 372 7.91 68.50 51.36
C SER A 372 8.58 67.13 51.49
N LEU A 373 8.69 66.59 52.70
CA LEU A 373 9.19 65.23 52.94
C LEU A 373 8.29 64.18 52.28
N LEU A 374 6.97 64.41 52.23
CA LEU A 374 6.00 63.50 51.62
C LEU A 374 6.10 63.46 50.09
N LEU A 375 6.70 64.49 49.46
CA LEU A 375 6.92 64.54 48.01
C LEU A 375 8.06 63.62 47.53
N GLN A 376 8.87 63.05 48.43
CA GLN A 376 9.93 62.09 48.11
C GLN A 376 9.39 60.67 47.83
N TYR A 377 8.09 60.45 48.00
CA TYR A 377 7.45 59.16 47.78
C TYR A 377 7.40 58.80 46.28
N HIS A 378 7.97 57.63 45.93
CA HIS A 378 7.96 57.12 44.57
C HIS A 378 6.63 56.42 44.26
N LYS A 379 5.91 56.91 43.25
CA LYS A 379 4.66 56.29 42.78
C LYS A 379 4.99 54.98 42.04
N PRO A 380 4.40 53.83 42.44
CA PRO A 380 4.53 52.60 41.67
C PRO A 380 3.86 52.74 40.29
N ASN A 381 4.48 52.21 39.23
CA ASN A 381 3.91 52.21 37.88
C ASN A 381 2.85 51.11 37.74
N LEU A 382 1.59 51.45 38.04
CA LEU A 382 0.49 50.50 38.05
C LEU A 382 0.18 49.93 36.65
N GLU A 383 0.44 50.70 35.59
CA GLU A 383 0.16 50.31 34.20
C GLU A 383 1.07 49.17 33.74
N ASP A 384 2.36 49.24 34.09
CA ASP A 384 3.33 48.16 33.81
C ASP A 384 2.98 46.87 34.57
N ILE A 385 2.54 46.99 35.83
CA ILE A 385 2.19 45.83 36.66
C ILE A 385 0.94 45.14 36.12
N LEU A 386 -0.09 45.91 35.73
CA LEU A 386 -1.34 45.37 35.17
C LEU A 386 -1.11 44.70 33.81
N THR A 387 -0.35 45.34 32.92
CA THR A 387 -0.01 44.76 31.60
C THR A 387 0.82 43.49 31.74
N THR A 388 1.72 43.42 32.72
CA THR A 388 2.49 42.21 33.02
C THR A 388 1.60 41.07 33.53
N ARG A 389 0.65 41.37 34.43
CA ARG A 389 -0.34 40.39 34.90
C ARG A 389 -1.17 39.83 33.74
N ASP A 390 -1.69 40.70 32.87
CA ASP A 390 -2.57 40.29 31.78
C ASP A 390 -1.86 39.41 30.75
N ARG A 391 -0.63 39.77 30.36
CA ARG A 391 0.21 38.93 29.49
C ARG A 391 0.49 37.57 30.11
N LEU A 392 0.84 37.52 31.40
CA LEU A 392 1.06 36.25 32.11
C LEU A 392 -0.22 35.40 32.17
N GLY A 393 -1.40 36.03 32.27
CA GLY A 393 -2.69 35.35 32.23
C GLY A 393 -2.98 34.71 30.86
N GLU A 394 -2.83 35.47 29.78
CA GLU A 394 -3.02 34.99 28.40
C GLU A 394 -2.05 33.85 28.06
N ASP A 395 -0.76 33.99 28.40
CA ASP A 395 0.23 32.94 28.20
C ASP A 395 -0.15 31.64 28.90
N LEU A 396 -0.72 31.73 30.10
CA LEU A 396 -1.09 30.58 30.92
C LEU A 396 -2.32 29.86 30.36
N ASP A 397 -3.28 30.60 29.80
CA ASP A 397 -4.46 30.03 29.16
C ASP A 397 -4.14 29.36 27.80
N ASN A 398 -3.25 29.96 27.00
CA ASN A 398 -2.73 29.33 25.78
C ASN A 398 -2.01 28.01 26.12
N LEU A 399 -1.18 28.02 27.15
CA LEU A 399 -0.45 26.82 27.60
C LEU A 399 -1.40 25.72 28.11
N LYS A 400 -2.50 26.08 28.79
CA LYS A 400 -3.53 25.12 29.22
C LYS A 400 -4.19 24.43 28.03
N GLN A 401 -4.49 25.17 26.96
CA GLN A 401 -5.10 24.62 25.74
C GLN A 401 -4.15 23.65 25.03
N GLU A 402 -2.86 24.00 24.94
CA GLU A 402 -1.84 23.10 24.40
C GLU A 402 -1.73 21.80 25.22
N ILE A 403 -1.65 21.90 26.54
CA ILE A 403 -1.58 20.73 27.44
C ILE A 403 -2.81 19.83 27.28
N THR A 404 -4.02 20.40 27.19
CA THR A 404 -5.25 19.60 27.02
C THR A 404 -5.30 18.88 25.69
N ARG A 405 -4.86 19.53 24.61
CA ARG A 405 -4.74 18.90 23.29
C ARG A 405 -3.78 17.71 23.32
N TYR A 406 -2.56 17.91 23.82
CA TYR A 406 -1.57 16.82 23.90
C TYR A 406 -2.00 15.70 24.85
N LYS A 407 -2.70 16.01 25.95
CA LYS A 407 -3.25 14.99 26.85
C LYS A 407 -4.30 14.12 26.17
N HIS A 408 -5.24 14.72 25.43
CA HIS A 408 -6.25 13.98 24.67
C HIS A 408 -5.63 13.09 23.58
N GLU A 409 -4.51 13.50 22.98
CA GLU A 409 -3.74 12.70 22.02
C GLU A 409 -2.94 11.55 22.67
N THR A 410 -2.81 11.52 24.01
CA THR A 410 -2.03 10.53 24.78
C THR A 410 -2.88 9.67 25.72
N GLU A 411 -4.22 9.78 25.69
CA GLU A 411 -5.11 8.98 26.53
C GLU A 411 -4.97 7.48 26.22
N GLY A 412 -4.70 6.67 27.26
CA GLY A 412 -4.72 5.21 27.19
C GLY A 412 -3.37 4.52 27.10
N THR A 413 -2.23 5.22 27.16
CA THR A 413 -0.90 4.57 27.07
C THR A 413 -0.21 4.52 28.44
N ASN A 414 0.03 3.31 28.96
CA ASN A 414 0.84 3.12 30.17
C ASN A 414 2.32 2.94 29.81
N GLN A 415 3.22 3.63 30.51
CA GLN A 415 4.68 3.51 30.35
C GLN A 415 5.20 2.05 30.46
N GLN A 416 4.45 1.19 31.16
CA GLN A 416 4.76 -0.24 31.32
C GLN A 416 4.49 -1.06 30.06
N GLU A 417 3.43 -0.75 29.30
CA GLU A 417 3.11 -1.43 28.04
C GLU A 417 4.16 -1.15 26.97
N ALA A 418 4.68 0.08 26.95
CA ALA A 418 5.78 0.47 26.08
C ALA A 418 7.05 -0.37 26.30
N ALA A 419 7.44 -0.53 27.57
CA ALA A 419 8.61 -1.35 27.93
C ALA A 419 8.40 -2.82 27.56
N GLU A 420 7.19 -3.35 27.74
CA GLU A 420 6.87 -4.72 27.39
C GLU A 420 6.89 -4.96 25.87
N ILE A 421 6.44 -3.99 25.08
CA ILE A 421 6.46 -4.06 23.61
C ILE A 421 7.90 -4.01 23.09
N TRP A 422 8.75 -3.11 23.61
CA TRP A 422 10.17 -3.11 23.27
C TRP A 422 10.88 -4.41 23.67
N ARG A 423 10.51 -5.00 24.81
CA ARG A 423 11.01 -6.32 25.20
C ARG A 423 10.59 -7.39 24.20
N LYS A 424 9.34 -7.37 23.72
CA LYS A 424 8.84 -8.28 22.68
C LYS A 424 9.59 -8.08 21.36
N VAL A 425 9.82 -6.83 20.94
CA VAL A 425 10.65 -6.53 19.75
C VAL A 425 12.03 -7.15 19.88
N GLY A 426 12.73 -6.93 21.00
CA GLY A 426 14.07 -7.49 21.19
C GLY A 426 14.13 -9.02 21.31
N ILE A 427 13.04 -9.67 21.72
CA ILE A 427 12.91 -11.15 21.69
C ILE A 427 12.69 -11.63 20.26
N SER A 428 11.78 -11.00 19.53
CA SER A 428 11.49 -11.36 18.14
C SER A 428 12.70 -11.10 17.22
N GLU A 429 13.44 -10.01 17.45
CA GLU A 429 14.67 -9.70 16.72
C GLU A 429 15.74 -10.77 16.92
N ARG A 430 15.93 -11.21 18.17
CA ARG A 430 16.85 -12.31 18.49
C ARG A 430 16.44 -13.61 17.81
N LYS A 431 15.15 -13.96 17.82
CA LYS A 431 14.65 -15.14 17.11
C LYS A 431 14.89 -15.06 15.61
N VAL A 432 14.60 -13.93 14.97
CA VAL A 432 14.90 -13.70 13.55
C VAL A 432 16.38 -13.90 13.27
N GLN A 433 17.26 -13.37 14.14
CA GLN A 433 18.70 -13.51 13.99
C GLN A 433 19.16 -14.96 14.15
N GLU A 434 18.69 -15.67 15.19
CA GLU A 434 18.98 -17.08 15.43
C GLU A 434 18.54 -17.96 14.24
N THR A 435 17.31 -17.75 13.76
CA THR A 435 16.78 -18.51 12.62
C THR A 435 17.56 -18.19 11.34
N ARG A 436 17.97 -16.93 11.11
CA ARG A 436 18.86 -16.56 9.99
C ARG A 436 20.21 -17.28 10.07
N GLU A 437 20.85 -17.28 11.22
CA GLU A 437 22.13 -17.98 11.41
C GLU A 437 22.02 -19.48 11.17
N ILE A 438 20.89 -20.09 11.54
CA ILE A 438 20.61 -21.50 11.24
C ILE A 438 20.50 -21.70 9.73
N THR A 439 19.76 -20.84 9.01
CA THR A 439 19.65 -20.94 7.55
C THR A 439 20.98 -20.74 6.84
N GLU A 440 21.83 -19.81 7.30
CA GLU A 440 23.17 -19.58 6.75
C GLU A 440 24.12 -20.75 7.02
N ARG A 441 24.04 -21.38 8.20
CA ARG A 441 24.81 -22.59 8.50
C ARG A 441 24.39 -23.76 7.61
N LEU A 442 23.10 -24.06 7.58
CA LEU A 442 22.56 -25.15 6.76
C LEU A 442 22.87 -24.98 5.28
N THR A 443 22.82 -23.75 4.74
CA THR A 443 23.19 -23.49 3.35
C THR A 443 24.66 -23.76 3.07
N LYS A 444 25.57 -23.35 3.97
CA LYS A 444 27.01 -23.67 3.85
C LYS A 444 27.26 -25.18 3.95
N ASP A 445 26.62 -25.87 4.89
CA ASP A 445 26.77 -27.31 5.07
C ASP A 445 26.30 -28.07 3.82
N ILE A 446 25.17 -27.68 3.22
CA ILE A 446 24.67 -28.24 1.95
C ILE A 446 25.67 -28.00 0.82
N GLU A 447 26.26 -26.80 0.74
CA GLU A 447 27.24 -26.49 -0.30
C GLU A 447 28.53 -27.31 -0.15
N GLU A 448 29.00 -27.51 1.08
CA GLU A 448 30.14 -28.39 1.37
C GLU A 448 29.84 -29.85 1.00
N LEU A 449 28.68 -30.38 1.43
CA LEU A 449 28.25 -31.73 1.09
C LEU A 449 28.10 -31.93 -0.42
N LYS A 450 27.54 -30.96 -1.16
CA LYS A 450 27.46 -31.00 -2.63
C LYS A 450 28.83 -31.00 -3.29
N ASN A 451 29.79 -30.25 -2.75
CA ASN A 451 31.17 -30.26 -3.24
C ASN A 451 31.86 -31.62 -2.98
N GLN A 452 31.61 -32.24 -1.82
CA GLN A 452 32.08 -33.59 -1.52
C GLN A 452 31.42 -34.62 -2.46
N GLU A 453 30.11 -34.53 -2.68
CA GLU A 453 29.36 -35.37 -3.62
C GLU A 453 29.97 -35.29 -5.03
N LYS A 454 30.25 -34.07 -5.51
CA LYS A 454 30.86 -33.85 -6.84
C LYS A 454 32.25 -34.50 -6.97
N LYS A 455 33.12 -34.34 -5.97
CA LYS A 455 34.46 -34.97 -5.95
C LYS A 455 34.35 -36.49 -5.92
N LEU A 456 33.43 -37.02 -5.13
CA LEU A 456 33.23 -38.46 -5.00
C LEU A 456 32.64 -39.06 -6.28
N ARG A 457 31.70 -38.38 -6.95
CA ARG A 457 31.18 -38.75 -8.28
C ARG A 457 32.29 -38.81 -9.32
N GLN A 458 33.17 -37.81 -9.39
CA GLN A 458 34.33 -37.82 -10.30
C GLN A 458 35.28 -39.00 -10.02
N THR A 459 35.49 -39.33 -8.74
CA THR A 459 36.31 -40.48 -8.33
C THR A 459 35.66 -41.80 -8.75
N ILE A 460 34.34 -41.93 -8.62
CA ILE A 460 33.59 -43.09 -9.09
C ILE A 460 33.65 -43.21 -10.62
N GLU A 461 33.51 -42.11 -11.36
CA GLU A 461 33.61 -42.10 -12.83
C GLU A 461 34.98 -42.56 -13.33
N THR A 462 36.07 -42.08 -12.71
CA THR A 462 37.44 -42.48 -13.07
C THR A 462 37.73 -43.96 -12.75
N LEU A 463 37.25 -44.45 -11.60
CA LEU A 463 37.38 -45.87 -11.23
C LEU A 463 36.52 -46.78 -12.11
N ALA A 464 35.32 -46.35 -12.50
CA ALA A 464 34.43 -47.07 -13.40
C ALA A 464 34.98 -47.12 -14.84
N GLY A 465 35.76 -46.13 -15.27
CA GLY A 465 36.35 -46.07 -16.61
C GLY A 465 37.42 -47.13 -16.93
N GLN A 466 37.84 -47.95 -15.95
CA GLN A 466 38.90 -48.96 -16.12
C GLN A 466 38.43 -50.24 -16.84
N ASP A 467 37.12 -50.48 -16.90
CA ASP A 467 36.48 -51.61 -17.59
C ASP A 467 35.61 -51.09 -18.77
N LYS A 468 35.56 -51.81 -19.92
CA LYS A 468 34.90 -51.35 -21.16
C LYS A 468 33.38 -51.12 -21.02
N GLU A 469 32.69 -52.00 -20.29
CA GLU A 469 31.23 -51.88 -20.05
C GLU A 469 30.91 -50.73 -19.09
N THR A 470 31.67 -50.58 -18.01
CA THR A 470 31.51 -49.48 -17.05
C THR A 470 31.98 -48.13 -17.59
N ALA A 471 32.92 -48.09 -18.55
CA ALA A 471 33.28 -46.86 -19.25
C ALA A 471 32.12 -46.30 -20.08
N THR A 472 31.35 -47.17 -20.74
CA THR A 472 30.17 -46.77 -21.51
C THR A 472 29.06 -46.24 -20.59
N LEU A 473 28.84 -46.90 -19.45
CA LEU A 473 27.88 -46.45 -18.43
C LEU A 473 28.31 -45.14 -17.76
N SER A 474 29.61 -44.96 -17.49
CA SER A 474 30.18 -43.72 -16.93
C SER A 474 29.94 -42.53 -17.87
N LEU A 475 30.11 -42.72 -19.18
CA LEU A 475 29.75 -41.71 -20.18
C LEU A 475 28.26 -41.36 -20.14
N GLN A 476 27.38 -42.36 -20.03
CA GLN A 476 25.93 -42.15 -19.93
C GLN A 476 25.55 -41.39 -18.65
N VAL A 477 26.18 -41.68 -17.52
CA VAL A 477 25.97 -40.93 -16.26
C VAL A 477 26.40 -39.48 -16.42
N ARG A 478 27.55 -39.23 -17.04
CA ARG A 478 28.02 -37.86 -17.30
C ARG A 478 27.06 -37.08 -18.19
N LEU A 479 26.54 -37.71 -19.24
CA LEU A 479 25.55 -37.10 -20.14
C LEU A 479 24.22 -36.83 -19.41
N ALA A 480 23.71 -37.78 -18.62
CA ALA A 480 22.49 -37.60 -17.83
C ALA A 480 22.65 -36.50 -16.76
N THR A 481 23.82 -36.42 -16.12
CA THR A 481 24.15 -35.36 -15.15
C THR A 481 24.17 -33.99 -15.83
N GLY A 482 24.84 -33.90 -16.98
CA GLY A 482 24.87 -32.67 -17.78
C GLY A 482 23.48 -32.24 -18.25
N LEU A 483 22.65 -33.19 -18.68
CA LEU A 483 21.26 -32.93 -19.08
C LEU A 483 20.42 -32.42 -17.91
N LYS A 484 20.53 -33.04 -16.72
CA LYS A 484 19.83 -32.60 -15.50
C LYS A 484 20.23 -31.16 -15.13
N ALA A 485 21.52 -30.86 -15.11
CA ALA A 485 22.03 -29.52 -14.80
C ALA A 485 21.56 -28.48 -15.83
N ALA A 486 21.67 -28.80 -17.12
CA ALA A 486 21.21 -27.93 -18.20
C ALA A 486 19.69 -27.69 -18.12
N ALA A 487 18.89 -28.72 -17.82
CA ALA A 487 17.45 -28.58 -17.63
C ALA A 487 17.11 -27.64 -16.46
N GLU A 488 17.84 -27.75 -15.34
CA GLU A 488 17.66 -26.88 -14.17
C GLU A 488 18.02 -25.41 -14.47
N GLU A 489 19.13 -25.16 -15.18
CA GLU A 489 19.50 -23.82 -15.65
C GLU A 489 18.45 -23.26 -16.63
N LEU A 490 17.97 -24.09 -17.57
CA LEU A 490 16.93 -23.70 -18.52
C LEU A 490 15.61 -23.35 -17.83
N ILE A 491 15.18 -24.09 -16.80
CA ILE A 491 13.98 -23.78 -16.03
C ILE A 491 14.10 -22.38 -15.39
N ASN A 492 15.20 -22.12 -14.69
CA ASN A 492 15.41 -20.85 -13.99
C ASN A 492 15.48 -19.68 -14.98
N TRP A 493 16.21 -19.86 -16.08
CA TRP A 493 16.27 -18.88 -17.15
C TRP A 493 14.89 -18.63 -17.77
N HIS A 494 14.13 -19.68 -18.08
CA HIS A 494 12.82 -19.57 -18.73
C HIS A 494 11.78 -18.90 -17.84
N ILE A 495 11.77 -19.18 -16.53
CA ILE A 495 10.92 -18.48 -15.56
C ILE A 495 11.28 -16.98 -15.54
N HIS A 496 12.56 -16.65 -15.42
CA HIS A 496 13.01 -15.26 -15.36
C HIS A 496 12.69 -14.49 -16.66
N GLN A 497 12.94 -15.11 -17.82
CA GLN A 497 12.61 -14.51 -19.11
C GLN A 497 11.10 -14.35 -19.28
N SER A 498 10.31 -15.39 -18.98
CA SER A 498 8.85 -15.35 -19.11
C SER A 498 8.26 -14.24 -18.24
N LYS A 499 8.70 -14.12 -16.99
CA LYS A 499 8.26 -13.07 -16.08
C LYS A 499 8.55 -11.68 -16.64
N ARG A 500 9.77 -11.46 -17.13
CA ARG A 500 10.18 -10.20 -17.75
C ARG A 500 9.33 -9.88 -18.99
N THR A 501 9.10 -10.86 -19.86
CA THR A 501 8.26 -10.69 -21.06
C THR A 501 6.81 -10.36 -20.70
N ILE A 502 6.25 -11.01 -19.67
CA ILE A 502 4.92 -10.67 -19.16
C ILE A 502 4.92 -9.24 -18.60
N GLU A 503 5.87 -8.87 -17.75
CA GLU A 503 5.99 -7.51 -17.20
C GLU A 503 6.07 -6.44 -18.30
N GLU A 504 6.88 -6.67 -19.34
CA GLU A 504 7.04 -5.77 -20.47
C GLU A 504 5.73 -5.61 -21.26
N HIS A 505 5.08 -6.72 -21.64
CA HIS A 505 3.82 -6.68 -22.38
C HIS A 505 2.66 -6.11 -21.55
N THR A 506 2.55 -6.53 -20.29
CA THR A 506 1.53 -6.06 -19.36
C THR A 506 1.71 -4.57 -19.06
N THR A 507 2.94 -4.09 -18.88
CA THR A 507 3.25 -2.66 -18.73
C THR A 507 2.83 -1.87 -19.98
N ALA A 508 3.24 -2.33 -21.16
CA ALA A 508 2.89 -1.66 -22.42
C ALA A 508 1.37 -1.57 -22.62
N ARG A 509 0.63 -2.63 -22.28
CA ARG A 509 -0.83 -2.65 -22.38
C ARG A 509 -1.51 -1.81 -21.29
N TYR A 510 -0.99 -1.83 -20.07
CA TYR A 510 -1.56 -1.04 -18.98
C TYR A 510 -1.46 0.45 -19.25
N LEU A 511 -0.30 0.93 -19.72
CA LEU A 511 -0.10 2.34 -20.09
C LEU A 511 -0.97 2.76 -21.29
N GLN A 512 -1.38 1.84 -22.15
CA GLN A 512 -2.33 2.11 -23.23
C GLN A 512 -3.77 2.18 -22.73
N VAL A 513 -4.12 1.38 -21.72
CA VAL A 513 -5.51 1.18 -21.28
C VAL A 513 -5.92 2.13 -20.16
N THR A 514 -5.00 2.47 -19.26
CA THR A 514 -5.23 3.39 -18.14
C THR A 514 -5.63 4.79 -18.63
N ASN A 515 -6.45 5.48 -17.83
CA ASN A 515 -6.78 6.89 -18.06
C ASN A 515 -5.73 7.87 -17.52
N LYS A 516 -4.72 7.38 -16.78
CA LYS A 516 -3.62 8.18 -16.17
C LYS A 516 -2.24 7.63 -16.51
N PRO A 517 -1.84 7.58 -17.79
CA PRO A 517 -0.56 7.02 -18.20
C PRO A 517 0.64 7.78 -17.61
N GLU A 518 0.46 9.04 -17.21
CA GLU A 518 1.51 9.88 -16.64
C GLU A 518 1.76 9.62 -15.14
N GLU A 519 0.83 8.97 -14.42
CA GLU A 519 1.01 8.65 -12.98
C GLU A 519 1.81 7.37 -12.76
N TYR A 520 1.90 6.51 -13.78
CA TYR A 520 2.45 5.15 -13.69
C TYR A 520 3.64 4.96 -14.61
N THR A 521 4.64 4.22 -14.13
CA THR A 521 5.83 3.87 -14.92
C THR A 521 5.78 2.44 -15.45
N GLY A 522 5.06 1.54 -14.76
CA GLY A 522 4.83 0.19 -15.26
C GLY A 522 4.28 -0.75 -14.21
N ILE A 523 4.32 -2.04 -14.54
CA ILE A 523 3.84 -3.13 -13.70
C ILE A 523 5.01 -3.98 -13.27
N GLU A 524 5.03 -4.32 -11.99
CA GLU A 524 5.97 -5.25 -11.38
C GLU A 524 5.24 -6.53 -11.00
N ILE A 525 5.82 -7.67 -11.34
CA ILE A 525 5.32 -8.98 -10.97
C ILE A 525 6.23 -9.51 -9.86
N LYS A 526 5.68 -10.05 -8.77
CA LYS A 526 6.48 -10.70 -7.72
C LYS A 526 6.72 -12.17 -8.04
N ASN A 527 7.51 -12.89 -7.24
CA ASN A 527 7.86 -14.30 -7.50
C ASN A 527 6.65 -15.26 -7.43
N ASN A 528 5.57 -14.85 -6.77
CA ASN A 528 4.29 -15.54 -6.73
C ASN A 528 3.31 -15.04 -7.81
N TYR A 529 3.79 -14.34 -8.84
CA TYR A 529 2.99 -13.71 -9.90
C TYR A 529 2.00 -12.63 -9.42
N THR A 530 2.10 -12.16 -8.17
CA THR A 530 1.28 -11.02 -7.72
C THR A 530 1.70 -9.73 -8.41
N LEU A 531 0.70 -8.94 -8.79
CA LEU A 531 0.87 -7.68 -9.50
C LEU A 531 1.13 -6.53 -8.53
N GLY A 532 1.99 -5.59 -8.93
CA GLY A 532 2.17 -4.29 -8.31
C GLY A 532 2.23 -3.21 -9.39
N VAL A 533 1.63 -2.06 -9.14
CA VAL A 533 1.67 -0.92 -10.07
C VAL A 533 2.70 0.07 -9.58
N ARG A 534 3.71 0.36 -10.41
CA ARG A 534 4.77 1.29 -10.08
C ARG A 534 4.36 2.70 -10.48
N THR A 535 4.39 3.63 -9.54
CA THR A 535 4.10 5.05 -9.78
C THR A 535 5.34 5.81 -10.26
N VAL A 536 5.17 7.02 -10.77
CA VAL A 536 6.28 7.95 -11.05
C VAL A 536 7.04 8.39 -9.80
N THR A 537 6.42 8.31 -8.61
CA THR A 537 7.09 8.61 -7.32
C THR A 537 8.03 7.51 -6.88
N GLY A 538 7.99 6.34 -7.52
CA GLY A 538 8.80 5.16 -7.18
C GLY A 538 8.12 4.19 -6.21
N ASP A 539 6.89 4.47 -5.78
CA ASP A 539 6.10 3.60 -4.92
C ASP A 539 5.51 2.42 -5.73
N ILE A 540 5.36 1.28 -5.06
CA ILE A 540 4.69 0.10 -5.62
C ILE A 540 3.33 -0.03 -4.93
N LEU A 541 2.26 0.24 -5.69
CA LEU A 541 0.90 0.13 -5.21
C LEU A 541 0.41 -1.31 -5.33
N ASN A 542 -0.21 -1.81 -4.25
CA ASN A 542 -0.92 -3.07 -4.29
C ASN A 542 -2.26 -2.89 -5.03
N PRO A 543 -2.69 -3.86 -5.86
CA PRO A 543 -3.93 -3.79 -6.63
C PRO A 543 -5.18 -3.51 -5.78
N GLU A 544 -5.19 -3.88 -4.51
CA GLU A 544 -6.32 -3.67 -3.59
C GLU A 544 -6.71 -2.20 -3.40
N ILE A 545 -5.73 -1.29 -3.48
CA ILE A 545 -5.89 0.15 -3.24
C ILE A 545 -6.40 0.89 -4.50
N LEU A 546 -6.31 0.23 -5.68
CA LEU A 546 -6.78 0.80 -6.95
C LEU A 546 -8.32 0.90 -6.98
N SER A 547 -8.81 1.86 -7.75
CA SER A 547 -10.24 1.99 -8.04
C SER A 547 -10.75 0.79 -8.86
N PRO A 548 -12.08 0.51 -8.85
CA PRO A 548 -12.68 -0.57 -9.65
C PRO A 548 -12.24 -0.55 -11.12
N GLY A 549 -12.35 0.60 -11.81
CA GLY A 549 -11.94 0.74 -13.21
C GLY A 549 -10.43 0.53 -13.45
N GLU A 550 -9.58 0.97 -12.52
CA GLU A 550 -8.13 0.73 -12.60
C GLU A 550 -7.79 -0.75 -12.37
N LYS A 551 -8.54 -1.46 -11.52
CA LYS A 551 -8.42 -2.91 -11.34
C LYS A 551 -8.82 -3.67 -12.61
N GLU A 552 -9.92 -3.27 -13.25
CA GLU A 552 -10.35 -3.87 -14.52
C GLU A 552 -9.32 -3.63 -15.63
N ALA A 553 -8.77 -2.41 -15.73
CA ALA A 553 -7.70 -2.07 -16.67
C ALA A 553 -6.42 -2.88 -16.42
N LEU A 554 -6.03 -3.04 -15.15
CA LEU A 554 -4.87 -3.85 -14.74
C LEU A 554 -5.09 -5.34 -15.08
N ALA A 555 -6.27 -5.88 -14.76
CA ALA A 555 -6.62 -7.25 -15.08
C ALA A 555 -6.59 -7.50 -16.59
N PHE A 556 -7.16 -6.59 -17.39
CA PHE A 556 -7.11 -6.65 -18.85
C PHE A 556 -5.66 -6.62 -19.38
N ALA A 557 -4.84 -5.69 -18.89
CA ALA A 557 -3.44 -5.58 -19.29
C ALA A 557 -2.62 -6.83 -18.93
N PHE A 558 -2.92 -7.45 -17.77
CA PHE A 558 -2.29 -8.69 -17.36
C PHE A 558 -2.73 -9.88 -18.21
N ILE A 559 -4.04 -10.07 -18.42
CA ILE A 559 -4.59 -11.15 -19.27
C ILE A 559 -4.01 -11.06 -20.68
N THR A 560 -3.98 -9.86 -21.25
CA THR A 560 -3.43 -9.63 -22.60
C THR A 560 -1.92 -9.82 -22.64
N GLY A 561 -1.18 -9.35 -21.62
CA GLY A 561 0.26 -9.56 -21.53
C GLY A 561 0.64 -11.04 -21.39
N LEU A 562 -0.13 -11.81 -20.62
CA LEU A 562 0.04 -13.26 -20.49
C LEU A 562 -0.25 -13.99 -21.81
N ASN A 563 -1.33 -13.63 -22.51
CA ASN A 563 -1.65 -14.19 -23.82
C ASN A 563 -0.54 -13.92 -24.85
N LEU A 564 0.06 -12.73 -24.82
CA LEU A 564 1.18 -12.36 -25.70
C LEU A 564 2.51 -13.04 -25.32
N ALA A 565 2.76 -13.25 -24.03
CA ALA A 565 3.94 -13.95 -23.55
C ALA A 565 3.85 -15.48 -23.71
N SER A 566 2.63 -16.01 -23.81
CA SER A 566 2.41 -17.45 -24.00
C SER A 566 2.78 -17.90 -25.41
N ASN A 567 3.32 -19.12 -25.53
CA ASN A 567 3.56 -19.76 -26.83
C ASN A 567 2.26 -20.15 -27.56
N THR A 568 1.14 -20.17 -26.86
CA THR A 568 -0.22 -20.48 -27.34
C THR A 568 -1.04 -19.20 -27.41
N ALA A 569 -1.06 -18.54 -28.57
CA ALA A 569 -1.99 -17.44 -28.86
C ALA A 569 -3.42 -18.00 -29.00
N ALA A 570 -4.03 -18.30 -27.86
CA ALA A 570 -5.39 -18.81 -27.70
C ALA A 570 -6.44 -17.72 -27.95
N PRO A 571 -7.66 -18.10 -28.40
CA PRO A 571 -8.71 -17.14 -28.67
C PRO A 571 -9.22 -16.52 -27.37
N LEU A 572 -9.43 -15.21 -27.38
CA LEU A 572 -9.96 -14.43 -26.28
C LEU A 572 -11.47 -14.25 -26.46
N VAL A 573 -12.28 -14.74 -25.53
CA VAL A 573 -13.75 -14.57 -25.52
C VAL A 573 -14.15 -13.72 -24.33
N MET A 574 -14.81 -12.60 -24.59
CA MET A 574 -15.21 -11.63 -23.57
C MET A 574 -16.73 -11.51 -23.54
N ASP A 575 -17.37 -11.87 -22.42
CA ASP A 575 -18.81 -11.60 -22.21
C ASP A 575 -18.99 -10.27 -21.49
N THR A 576 -19.85 -9.40 -22.00
CA THR A 576 -20.11 -8.06 -21.43
C THR A 576 -18.82 -7.29 -21.10
N PRO A 577 -17.95 -7.00 -22.10
CA PRO A 577 -16.55 -6.60 -21.90
C PRO A 577 -16.33 -5.26 -21.15
N PHE A 578 -17.36 -4.44 -20.96
CA PHE A 578 -17.23 -3.02 -20.60
C PHE A 578 -18.16 -2.51 -19.49
N GLY A 579 -18.81 -3.42 -18.74
CA GLY A 579 -19.95 -3.09 -17.88
C GLY A 579 -19.74 -1.97 -16.84
N HIS A 580 -18.53 -1.82 -16.27
CA HIS A 580 -18.22 -0.84 -15.21
C HIS A 580 -17.13 0.17 -15.59
N LEU A 581 -16.64 0.15 -16.83
CA LEU A 581 -15.57 1.03 -17.29
C LEU A 581 -16.11 2.41 -17.69
N ASP A 582 -15.31 3.44 -17.43
CA ASP A 582 -15.56 4.76 -17.99
C ASP A 582 -15.31 4.76 -19.52
N THR A 583 -15.82 5.80 -20.18
CA THR A 583 -15.72 5.91 -21.65
C THR A 583 -14.27 5.98 -22.16
N ALA A 584 -13.35 6.47 -21.34
CA ALA A 584 -11.93 6.56 -21.69
C ALA A 584 -11.28 5.17 -21.72
N HIS A 585 -11.44 4.39 -20.66
CA HIS A 585 -10.95 3.01 -20.57
C HIS A 585 -11.59 2.14 -21.65
N GLN A 586 -12.89 2.24 -21.88
CA GLN A 586 -13.58 1.49 -22.95
C GLN A 586 -12.93 1.73 -24.32
N LYS A 587 -12.70 3.00 -24.67
CA LYS A 587 -12.07 3.37 -25.94
C LYS A 587 -10.64 2.83 -26.06
N ASN A 588 -9.87 2.92 -24.98
CA ASN A 588 -8.49 2.44 -24.96
C ASN A 588 -8.41 0.91 -25.09
N ILE A 589 -9.28 0.17 -24.39
CA ILE A 589 -9.36 -1.30 -24.50
C ILE A 589 -9.74 -1.71 -25.92
N VAL A 590 -10.75 -1.08 -26.52
CA VAL A 590 -11.18 -1.37 -27.90
C VAL A 590 -10.01 -1.22 -28.89
N LYS A 591 -9.23 -0.14 -28.78
CA LYS A 591 -8.04 0.05 -29.61
C LYS A 591 -6.98 -1.02 -29.37
N SER A 592 -6.75 -1.37 -28.10
CA SER A 592 -5.78 -2.41 -27.74
C SER A 592 -6.18 -3.78 -28.31
N LEU A 593 -7.47 -4.15 -28.26
CA LEU A 593 -7.99 -5.42 -28.78
C LEU A 593 -7.76 -5.58 -30.29
N GLY A 594 -7.96 -4.52 -31.07
CA GLY A 594 -7.71 -4.53 -32.51
C GLY A 594 -6.23 -4.72 -32.88
N GLN A 595 -5.32 -4.37 -31.97
CA GLN A 595 -3.86 -4.52 -32.18
C GLN A 595 -3.31 -5.88 -31.70
N MET A 596 -4.18 -6.79 -31.26
CA MET A 596 -3.74 -8.12 -30.82
C MET A 596 -3.56 -9.07 -32.00
N SER A 597 -2.57 -9.95 -31.91
CA SER A 597 -2.36 -11.03 -32.89
C SER A 597 -3.34 -12.20 -32.71
N SER A 598 -3.99 -12.29 -31.55
CA SER A 598 -4.92 -13.36 -31.19
C SER A 598 -6.34 -13.05 -31.67
N GLN A 599 -7.13 -14.09 -31.91
CA GLN A 599 -8.56 -13.95 -32.21
C GLN A 599 -9.31 -13.44 -30.97
N VAL A 600 -10.14 -12.42 -31.15
CA VAL A 600 -10.99 -11.81 -30.11
C VAL A 600 -12.45 -12.01 -30.48
N ILE A 601 -13.26 -12.55 -29.57
CA ILE A 601 -14.70 -12.77 -29.73
C ILE A 601 -15.42 -12.01 -28.62
N LEU A 602 -16.14 -10.96 -28.99
CA LEU A 602 -16.87 -10.11 -28.05
C LEU A 602 -18.35 -10.49 -28.04
N LEU A 603 -18.89 -10.83 -26.87
CA LEU A 603 -20.32 -11.02 -26.65
C LEU A 603 -20.85 -9.73 -26.00
N ALA A 604 -21.61 -8.94 -26.74
CA ALA A 604 -22.01 -7.60 -26.30
C ALA A 604 -23.50 -7.32 -26.50
N THR A 605 -24.05 -6.42 -25.68
CA THR A 605 -25.31 -5.73 -26.00
C THR A 605 -25.04 -4.41 -26.72
N ASP A 606 -26.09 -3.83 -27.31
CA ASP A 606 -26.06 -2.48 -27.88
C ASP A 606 -25.69 -1.42 -26.82
N ARG A 607 -25.94 -1.70 -25.53
CA ARG A 607 -25.54 -0.82 -24.43
C ARG A 607 -24.05 -0.95 -24.09
N ASP A 608 -23.51 -2.17 -24.16
CA ASP A 608 -22.10 -2.41 -23.85
C ASP A 608 -21.19 -1.89 -24.97
N PHE A 609 -21.67 -1.89 -26.22
CA PHE A 609 -20.88 -1.50 -27.39
C PHE A 609 -21.61 -0.43 -28.23
N PRO A 610 -21.68 0.83 -27.77
CA PRO A 610 -22.33 1.91 -28.49
C PRO A 610 -21.60 2.26 -29.79
N ASP A 611 -22.29 2.95 -30.71
CA ASP A 611 -21.78 3.32 -32.05
C ASP A 611 -20.37 3.93 -32.07
N PRO A 612 -19.96 4.81 -31.12
CA PRO A 612 -18.60 5.36 -31.12
C PRO A 612 -17.52 4.28 -30.96
N LEU A 613 -17.74 3.26 -30.13
CA LEU A 613 -16.81 2.14 -29.97
C LEU A 613 -16.80 1.24 -31.21
N LEU A 614 -17.97 1.08 -31.85
CA LEU A 614 -18.10 0.33 -33.11
C LEU A 614 -17.29 0.96 -34.24
N GLN A 615 -17.26 2.29 -34.31
CA GLN A 615 -16.44 3.00 -35.29
C GLN A 615 -14.95 2.80 -35.06
N GLU A 616 -14.50 2.79 -33.80
CA GLU A 616 -13.09 2.61 -33.44
C GLU A 616 -12.59 1.17 -33.74
N ILE A 617 -13.43 0.15 -33.55
CA ILE A 617 -13.05 -1.25 -33.79
C ILE A 617 -13.20 -1.70 -35.24
N LYS A 618 -13.96 -0.97 -36.05
CA LYS A 618 -14.28 -1.28 -37.46
C LYS A 618 -13.07 -1.70 -38.32
N PRO A 619 -11.87 -1.10 -38.20
CA PRO A 619 -10.71 -1.50 -38.99
C PRO A 619 -10.20 -2.93 -38.71
N TYR A 620 -10.53 -3.49 -37.55
CA TYR A 620 -10.05 -4.79 -37.08
C TYR A 620 -11.15 -5.86 -37.02
N LEU A 621 -12.37 -5.48 -37.39
CA LEU A 621 -13.58 -6.28 -37.31
C LEU A 621 -13.68 -7.25 -38.50
N ALA A 622 -13.73 -8.55 -38.20
CA ALA A 622 -13.89 -9.61 -39.18
C ALA A 622 -15.37 -9.83 -39.55
N GLU A 623 -16.21 -10.20 -38.58
CA GLU A 623 -17.64 -10.44 -38.78
C GLU A 623 -18.45 -9.99 -37.56
N ILE A 624 -19.69 -9.55 -37.80
CA ILE A 624 -20.70 -9.31 -36.76
C ILE A 624 -21.76 -10.40 -36.88
N HIS A 625 -22.22 -10.91 -35.76
CA HIS A 625 -23.38 -11.78 -35.69
C HIS A 625 -24.42 -11.22 -34.71
N TYR A 626 -25.69 -11.52 -34.97
CA TYR A 626 -26.80 -11.11 -34.13
C TYR A 626 -27.56 -12.33 -33.61
N ILE A 627 -27.76 -12.37 -32.29
CA ILE A 627 -28.62 -13.34 -31.63
C ILE A 627 -30.04 -12.79 -31.63
N ARG A 628 -30.95 -13.47 -32.33
CA ARG A 628 -32.38 -13.14 -32.39
C ARG A 628 -33.21 -14.26 -31.79
N ARG A 629 -34.31 -13.91 -31.13
CA ARG A 629 -35.32 -14.89 -30.70
C ARG A 629 -36.29 -15.16 -31.84
N LYS A 630 -36.52 -16.44 -32.12
CA LYS A 630 -37.29 -16.94 -33.28
C LYS A 630 -38.80 -16.71 -33.13
N ASN A 631 -39.35 -16.83 -31.92
CA ASN A 631 -40.70 -16.40 -31.47
C ASN A 631 -40.90 -16.73 -29.97
N ALA A 632 -41.86 -16.08 -29.29
CA ALA A 632 -42.14 -16.31 -27.85
C ALA A 632 -42.60 -17.75 -27.54
N SER A 633 -43.23 -18.43 -28.49
CA SER A 633 -43.73 -19.82 -28.35
C SER A 633 -42.65 -20.90 -28.50
N GLU A 634 -41.50 -20.58 -29.11
CA GLU A 634 -40.46 -21.56 -29.44
C GLU A 634 -39.28 -21.56 -28.47
N ASP A 635 -39.16 -20.53 -27.61
CA ASP A 635 -38.03 -20.28 -26.68
C ASP A 635 -36.67 -20.66 -27.32
N ALA A 636 -36.51 -20.25 -28.57
CA ALA A 636 -35.40 -20.60 -29.43
C ALA A 636 -34.68 -19.33 -29.91
N SER A 637 -33.36 -19.31 -29.74
CA SER A 637 -32.47 -18.28 -30.27
C SER A 637 -31.78 -18.79 -31.54
N ILE A 638 -31.62 -17.91 -32.53
CA ILE A 638 -30.82 -18.13 -33.73
C ILE A 638 -29.67 -17.13 -33.71
N ILE A 639 -28.55 -17.52 -34.29
CA ILE A 639 -27.44 -16.61 -34.60
C ILE A 639 -27.45 -16.39 -36.12
N GLU A 640 -27.64 -15.14 -36.51
CA GLU A 640 -27.61 -14.66 -37.90
C GLU A 640 -26.36 -13.79 -38.10
N SER A 641 -25.83 -13.73 -39.33
CA SER A 641 -24.66 -12.89 -39.66
C SER A 641 -25.13 -11.62 -40.37
#